data_AF-F4BWV9-F1
#
_entry.id   AF-F4BWV9-F1
#
_cell.length_a   1.000
_cell.length_b   1.000
_cell.length_c   1.000
_cell.angle_alpha   90.00
_cell.angle_beta   90.00
_cell.angle_gamma   90.00
#
_symmetry.space_group_name_H-M   'P 1'
#
loop_
_entity.id
_entity.type
_entity.pdbx_description
1 polymer ?
#
loop_
_entity_poly.entity_id
_entity_poly.type
_entity_poly.pdbx_seq_one_letter_code
_entity_poly.pdbx_strand_id
1 'polypeptide(L)'
;MWFAIGYTAYPGQVHREVNEIKKICFIVALLAAAISISLFCGAWAQDAAEFATVRGNLSYGDGTWRANDFGWFYYDLDEDAGGEELQVKDVVGRTAKKGDITYLSRPWSKHFDYAPWGSYEVLALFGKLYLASYPDSSFTDEVSSLAKGELREILRDEDTEYTLTYNTTLPLAQGYSLTLGGISEKNDVVNFALYKNEKRVYDSVVSIGEDFVYKMGDVPVILVHLANAMGSEDGGFAEVNGIFQTSDSPIAKLVEGGILGNMKLEDLSEEGLEFRNAVDINLKRDSSVFLTQYLLLVVLDQPTLIYYPVGIIFEYGIQEIRGPAFSASTQIPVKLGDYDSSVTARWKSLNYSGFYFDPEDMLGDETLVLYSVQDRRVSPPSNPVVYEENNTAFQKGFQYTTLLEPKEFEFKPWGYYLVINFLGMQWFAGYDSSLAGTKASKSLLEKEYLGRVLIDEEYQGVAFVGNYSLQEGYEIRIRDLENDSIFLELLKDGASIEGSVVRSNSTYIYEKDLGDVDDLPIIMVHVDNVFNNISKGFATIDAIFQISDQFIIHVEEGNGIGEMQIVNVDPRGIWMVNDDYINLNRDSTVSLAPMMNIRVADNDTLRYYLYTQEYIVPSPSPPTIIVPDNVTSKTPASFTMIEQAAEIREVTVEIVDSSNRTVFSRDITNFGQGSGEFWMYNWVWNATTLQLSDDNGRIMDVGENLVPALLRLNQSSPEEQVGVYFNSAGRIGRILKSDSIYYVSRSEYEKLNVTSDYDSMLANETIRRNFIKIELDLSTLRFQDIVNGRLDPSAKNHTLHGTIDSLEPHVRVAGAEPGRYELRVRIENAVNAIQTMGDFFNVSRAPMRGISLGSAEISAGETASIPVEIPSSSVERWINLTYDSNNAQALGISGNCSPSWQLEEAKDLMRITFPANCSKAELSFKAIEPNEIIDINVTGWSGFEPEDITNGTITVLAGEGAADKAKKSNGPGYATFLLAIALAFYLRSKS
;
A
#
# COMPACT_ATOMS: atom_id res chain seq x y z
N MET A 1 -82.19 0.36 -5.91
CA MET A 1 -83.31 1.33 -5.81
C MET A 1 -82.74 2.72 -6.08
N TRP A 2 -83.48 3.54 -6.82
CA TRP A 2 -83.11 4.82 -7.46
C TRP A 2 -82.85 6.01 -6.50
N PHE A 3 -81.92 6.91 -6.90
CA PHE A 3 -81.83 8.41 -6.76
C PHE A 3 -81.89 9.06 -5.35
N ALA A 4 -81.31 10.22 -5.01
CA ALA A 4 -80.39 11.25 -5.57
C ALA A 4 -79.98 12.17 -4.38
N ILE A 5 -78.85 12.88 -4.37
CA ILE A 5 -78.61 14.32 -4.65
C ILE A 5 -77.11 14.48 -4.22
N GLY A 6 -76.13 15.07 -4.92
CA GLY A 6 -76.09 16.22 -5.80
C GLY A 6 -75.24 17.33 -5.15
N TYR A 7 -73.92 17.33 -5.33
CA TYR A 7 -73.07 18.51 -5.22
C TYR A 7 -71.90 18.43 -6.22
N THR A 8 -71.85 19.43 -7.10
CA THR A 8 -70.82 19.65 -8.12
C THR A 8 -69.59 20.34 -7.49
N ALA A 9 -68.42 19.73 -7.64
CA ALA A 9 -67.12 20.39 -7.48
C ALA A 9 -66.19 19.96 -8.65
N TYR A 10 -65.41 20.92 -9.14
CA TYR A 10 -64.66 20.91 -10.41
C TYR A 10 -63.60 19.78 -10.54
N PRO A 11 -63.41 19.15 -11.71
CA PRO A 11 -62.40 18.08 -11.94
C PRO A 11 -60.94 18.55 -11.98
N GLY A 12 -60.64 19.84 -11.74
CA GLY A 12 -59.33 20.43 -12.00
C GLY A 12 -58.38 20.52 -10.80
N GLN A 13 -58.87 20.40 -9.56
CA GLN A 13 -58.03 20.54 -8.36
C GLN A 13 -57.53 19.19 -7.80
N VAL A 14 -58.36 18.14 -7.85
CA VAL A 14 -57.96 16.80 -7.37
C VAL A 14 -56.84 16.20 -8.23
N HIS A 15 -56.82 16.47 -9.53
CA HIS A 15 -55.77 15.97 -10.42
C HIS A 15 -54.42 16.69 -10.23
N ARG A 16 -54.44 17.92 -9.70
CA ARG A 16 -53.22 18.69 -9.41
C ARG A 16 -52.63 18.32 -8.06
N GLU A 17 -53.46 18.12 -7.04
CA GLU A 17 -53.01 17.63 -5.73
C GLU A 17 -52.53 16.17 -5.77
N VAL A 18 -53.19 15.28 -6.54
CA VAL A 18 -52.69 13.90 -6.72
C VAL A 18 -51.39 13.84 -7.52
N ASN A 19 -51.18 14.74 -8.49
CA ASN A 19 -49.90 14.82 -9.21
C ASN A 19 -48.80 15.49 -8.38
N GLU A 20 -49.12 16.46 -7.52
CA GLU A 20 -48.15 17.05 -6.60
C GLU A 20 -47.78 16.07 -5.48
N ILE A 21 -48.73 15.28 -4.95
CA ILE A 21 -48.45 14.20 -3.99
C ILE A 21 -47.62 13.09 -4.67
N LYS A 22 -47.95 12.68 -5.91
CA LYS A 22 -47.13 11.73 -6.67
C LYS A 22 -45.74 12.28 -6.97
N LYS A 23 -45.59 13.57 -7.28
CA LYS A 23 -44.28 14.21 -7.46
C LYS A 23 -43.50 14.30 -6.16
N ILE A 24 -44.15 14.61 -5.04
CA ILE A 24 -43.51 14.64 -3.72
C ILE A 24 -43.08 13.23 -3.31
N CYS A 25 -43.92 12.20 -3.50
CA CYS A 25 -43.53 10.80 -3.31
C CYS A 25 -42.42 10.37 -4.28
N PHE A 26 -42.44 10.82 -5.54
CA PHE A 26 -41.37 10.52 -6.51
C PHE A 26 -40.07 11.25 -6.19
N ILE A 27 -40.12 12.47 -5.64
CA ILE A 27 -38.96 13.23 -5.17
C ILE A 27 -38.41 12.66 -3.87
N VAL A 28 -39.27 12.20 -2.95
CA VAL A 28 -38.87 11.50 -1.72
C VAL A 28 -38.31 10.10 -2.04
N ALA A 29 -38.89 9.39 -3.00
CA ALA A 29 -38.34 8.14 -3.52
C ALA A 29 -37.04 8.35 -4.30
N LEU A 30 -36.88 9.47 -5.02
CA LEU A 30 -35.59 9.85 -5.64
C LEU A 30 -34.55 10.29 -4.62
N LEU A 31 -34.95 10.90 -3.49
CA LEU A 31 -34.06 11.25 -2.39
C LEU A 31 -33.70 10.02 -1.56
N ALA A 32 -34.63 9.10 -1.33
CA ALA A 32 -34.38 7.82 -0.68
C ALA A 32 -33.54 6.92 -1.60
N ALA A 33 -33.84 6.85 -2.90
CA ALA A 33 -33.01 6.19 -3.89
C ALA A 33 -31.66 6.89 -4.05
N ALA A 34 -31.56 8.22 -3.97
CA ALA A 34 -30.26 8.91 -3.98
C ALA A 34 -29.48 8.74 -2.68
N ILE A 35 -30.15 8.52 -1.54
CA ILE A 35 -29.53 8.19 -0.25
C ILE A 35 -29.08 6.72 -0.24
N SER A 36 -29.91 5.79 -0.73
CA SER A 36 -29.57 4.37 -0.95
C SER A 36 -28.50 4.22 -2.01
N ILE A 37 -28.58 4.96 -3.12
CA ILE A 37 -27.51 5.08 -4.12
C ILE A 37 -26.31 5.73 -3.46
N SER A 38 -26.39 6.75 -2.59
CA SER A 38 -25.20 7.25 -1.89
C SER A 38 -24.66 6.33 -0.79
N LEU A 39 -25.44 5.36 -0.32
CA LEU A 39 -25.00 4.26 0.56
C LEU A 39 -24.36 3.11 -0.25
N PHE A 40 -24.76 2.92 -1.52
CA PHE A 40 -24.17 1.96 -2.46
C PHE A 40 -23.09 2.56 -3.39
N CYS A 41 -23.04 3.89 -3.54
CA CYS A 41 -22.23 4.68 -4.48
C CYS A 41 -21.45 5.77 -3.74
N GLY A 42 -21.58 5.86 -2.41
CA GLY A 42 -20.66 6.61 -1.57
C GLY A 42 -19.33 5.90 -1.63
N ALA A 43 -18.55 6.23 -2.67
CA ALA A 43 -17.17 5.86 -2.87
C ALA A 43 -16.74 4.66 -2.01
N TRP A 44 -17.26 3.47 -2.32
CA TRP A 44 -16.43 2.29 -2.19
C TRP A 44 -15.32 2.53 -3.22
N ALA A 45 -14.30 3.32 -2.85
CA ALA A 45 -12.97 2.94 -3.23
C ALA A 45 -12.91 1.50 -2.72
N GLN A 46 -13.07 0.54 -3.63
CA GLN A 46 -12.94 -0.86 -3.26
C GLN A 46 -11.57 -0.93 -2.59
N ASP A 47 -11.56 -1.19 -1.28
CA ASP A 47 -10.31 -1.26 -0.54
C ASP A 47 -9.42 -2.22 -1.31
N ALA A 48 -8.20 -1.78 -1.60
CA ALA A 48 -7.28 -2.56 -2.38
C ALA A 48 -7.16 -3.95 -1.73
N ALA A 49 -7.42 -5.00 -2.50
CA ALA A 49 -7.20 -6.35 -2.02
C ALA A 49 -5.77 -6.78 -2.38
N GLU A 50 -5.13 -7.55 -1.48
CA GLU A 50 -3.79 -8.08 -1.74
C GLU A 50 -3.76 -9.00 -2.97
N PHE A 51 -4.83 -9.76 -3.15
CA PHE A 51 -5.06 -10.67 -4.27
C PHE A 51 -6.55 -10.93 -4.43
N ALA A 52 -6.97 -11.30 -5.65
CA ALA A 52 -8.30 -11.83 -5.90
C ALA A 52 -8.28 -13.36 -5.92
N THR A 53 -9.41 -13.97 -5.58
CA THR A 53 -9.61 -15.42 -5.73
C THR A 53 -10.79 -15.71 -6.65
N VAL A 54 -10.55 -16.57 -7.63
CA VAL A 54 -11.58 -17.03 -8.54
C VAL A 54 -11.81 -18.51 -8.31
N ARG A 55 -13.04 -18.88 -7.99
CA ARG A 55 -13.45 -20.24 -7.67
C ARG A 55 -14.05 -20.90 -8.91
N GLY A 56 -13.70 -22.17 -9.12
CA GLY A 56 -14.39 -23.04 -10.07
C GLY A 56 -15.59 -23.75 -9.43
N ASN A 57 -16.44 -24.35 -10.26
CA ASN A 57 -17.57 -25.14 -9.79
C ASN A 57 -17.15 -26.25 -8.81
N LEU A 58 -18.00 -26.58 -7.83
CA LEU A 58 -17.76 -27.71 -6.93
C LEU A 58 -17.82 -29.06 -7.67
N SER A 59 -16.93 -29.97 -7.29
CA SER A 59 -16.93 -31.37 -7.69
C SER A 59 -17.26 -32.27 -6.50
N TYR A 60 -18.00 -33.36 -6.78
CA TYR A 60 -18.41 -34.39 -5.81
C TYR A 60 -17.70 -35.73 -6.08
N GLY A 61 -16.62 -35.72 -6.87
CA GLY A 61 -15.92 -36.89 -7.36
C GLY A 61 -14.89 -36.50 -8.42
N ASP A 62 -15.01 -37.01 -9.64
CA ASP A 62 -14.20 -36.53 -10.76
C ASP A 62 -14.62 -35.10 -11.12
N GLY A 63 -13.63 -34.23 -11.36
CA GLY A 63 -13.82 -32.84 -11.69
C GLY A 63 -13.27 -32.49 -13.07
N THR A 64 -13.95 -31.58 -13.77
CA THR A 64 -13.45 -30.99 -15.02
C THR A 64 -13.84 -29.53 -15.05
N TRP A 65 -12.86 -28.68 -15.31
CA TRP A 65 -13.00 -27.22 -15.41
C TRP A 65 -12.36 -26.76 -16.70
N ARG A 66 -13.03 -25.88 -17.42
CA ARG A 66 -12.63 -25.36 -18.74
C ARG A 66 -12.66 -23.85 -18.73
N ALA A 67 -12.00 -23.23 -19.71
CA ALA A 67 -12.01 -21.78 -19.87
C ALA A 67 -13.41 -21.15 -19.80
N ASN A 68 -14.42 -21.75 -20.42
CA ASN A 68 -15.77 -21.18 -20.42
C ASN A 68 -16.52 -21.29 -19.07
N ASP A 69 -16.11 -22.16 -18.13
CA ASP A 69 -16.81 -22.37 -16.86
C ASP A 69 -16.03 -21.96 -15.61
N PHE A 70 -14.70 -21.95 -15.67
CA PHE A 70 -13.83 -21.55 -14.57
C PHE A 70 -13.26 -20.17 -14.85
N GLY A 71 -13.77 -19.16 -14.13
CA GLY A 71 -13.50 -17.75 -14.37
C GLY A 71 -12.03 -17.33 -14.35
N TRP A 72 -11.17 -18.12 -13.71
CA TRP A 72 -9.74 -17.86 -13.60
C TRP A 72 -8.97 -18.14 -14.90
N PHE A 73 -9.43 -19.12 -15.68
CA PHE A 73 -8.80 -19.42 -16.96
C PHE A 73 -9.06 -18.29 -17.95
N TYR A 74 -8.11 -18.06 -18.84
CA TYR A 74 -8.27 -17.09 -19.91
C TYR A 74 -9.38 -17.58 -20.85
N TYR A 75 -10.28 -16.69 -21.21
CA TYR A 75 -11.34 -16.97 -22.17
C TYR A 75 -11.51 -15.77 -23.09
N ASP A 76 -11.20 -15.99 -24.37
CA ASP A 76 -11.52 -15.08 -25.45
C ASP A 76 -13.02 -15.18 -25.74
N LEU A 77 -13.76 -14.18 -25.29
CA LEU A 77 -15.22 -14.14 -25.41
C LEU A 77 -15.68 -13.98 -26.86
N ASP A 78 -14.87 -13.31 -27.69
CA ASP A 78 -15.20 -12.96 -29.07
C ASP A 78 -15.04 -14.18 -29.97
N GLU A 79 -13.96 -14.93 -29.77
CA GLU A 79 -13.61 -16.13 -30.53
C GLU A 79 -14.15 -17.44 -29.91
N ASP A 80 -14.71 -17.41 -28.69
CA ASP A 80 -15.18 -18.60 -27.96
C ASP A 80 -14.07 -19.63 -27.69
N ALA A 81 -12.91 -19.12 -27.27
CA ALA A 81 -11.68 -19.90 -27.15
C ALA A 81 -10.97 -19.62 -25.82
N GLY A 82 -10.06 -20.50 -25.41
CA GLY A 82 -9.32 -20.33 -24.15
C GLY A 82 -8.33 -21.44 -23.83
N GLY A 83 -8.48 -22.62 -24.44
CA GLY A 83 -7.45 -23.68 -24.48
C GLY A 83 -7.18 -24.41 -23.16
N GLU A 84 -7.44 -23.79 -22.01
CA GLU A 84 -7.14 -24.31 -20.67
C GLU A 84 -8.21 -25.29 -20.15
N GLU A 85 -7.74 -26.37 -19.52
CA GLU A 85 -8.58 -27.37 -18.87
C GLU A 85 -7.88 -28.00 -17.66
N LEU A 86 -8.60 -28.14 -16.55
CA LEU A 86 -8.16 -28.91 -15.38
C LEU A 86 -9.06 -30.13 -15.22
N GLN A 87 -8.46 -31.31 -15.08
CA GLN A 87 -9.14 -32.55 -14.79
C GLN A 87 -8.57 -33.19 -13.53
N VAL A 88 -9.47 -33.67 -12.66
CA VAL A 88 -9.13 -34.55 -11.54
C VAL A 88 -9.97 -35.81 -11.72
N LYS A 89 -9.31 -36.96 -11.94
CA LYS A 89 -9.99 -38.22 -12.26
C LYS A 89 -9.53 -39.35 -11.34
N ASP A 90 -10.31 -40.42 -11.30
CA ASP A 90 -9.94 -41.69 -10.69
C ASP A 90 -9.51 -41.58 -9.20
N VAL A 91 -10.11 -40.62 -8.47
CA VAL A 91 -9.77 -40.40 -7.06
C VAL A 91 -10.17 -41.61 -6.22
N VAL A 92 -9.18 -42.32 -5.66
CA VAL A 92 -9.43 -43.48 -4.81
C VAL A 92 -9.52 -43.03 -3.35
N GLY A 93 -10.74 -43.05 -2.82
CA GLY A 93 -11.05 -42.55 -1.48
C GLY A 93 -10.93 -41.03 -1.42
N ARG A 94 -9.74 -40.53 -1.06
CA ARG A 94 -9.39 -39.10 -1.04
C ARG A 94 -8.00 -38.85 -1.61
N THR A 95 -7.45 -39.80 -2.38
CA THR A 95 -6.11 -39.69 -2.93
C THR A 95 -6.18 -39.76 -4.45
N ALA A 96 -5.75 -38.69 -5.11
CA ALA A 96 -5.42 -38.72 -6.53
C ALA A 96 -3.99 -39.28 -6.67
N LYS A 97 -3.79 -40.33 -7.47
CA LYS A 97 -2.46 -40.88 -7.70
C LYS A 97 -1.64 -39.95 -8.58
N LYS A 98 -0.32 -40.12 -8.53
CA LYS A 98 0.57 -39.48 -9.49
C LYS A 98 0.05 -39.70 -10.92
N GLY A 99 -0.24 -38.61 -11.63
CA GLY A 99 -0.74 -38.63 -13.01
C GLY A 99 -2.24 -38.41 -13.16
N ASP A 100 -3.02 -38.49 -12.08
CA ASP A 100 -4.49 -38.45 -12.10
C ASP A 100 -5.09 -37.03 -12.13
N ILE A 101 -4.27 -36.02 -11.78
CA ILE A 101 -4.61 -34.61 -11.95
C ILE A 101 -3.87 -34.10 -13.17
N THR A 102 -4.63 -33.65 -14.17
CA THR A 102 -4.11 -33.18 -15.45
C THR A 102 -4.54 -31.75 -15.68
N TYR A 103 -3.58 -30.87 -15.95
CA TYR A 103 -3.81 -29.53 -16.46
C TYR A 103 -3.35 -29.50 -17.92
N LEU A 104 -4.22 -29.07 -18.81
CA LEU A 104 -4.00 -28.99 -20.25
C LEU A 104 -4.08 -27.54 -20.70
N SER A 105 -3.26 -27.20 -21.67
CA SER A 105 -3.46 -25.99 -22.47
C SER A 105 -3.21 -26.28 -23.94
N ARG A 106 -4.13 -25.86 -24.79
CA ARG A 106 -4.06 -26.05 -26.25
C ARG A 106 -4.05 -24.69 -26.96
N PRO A 107 -3.24 -24.53 -28.00
CA PRO A 107 -3.25 -23.31 -28.78
C PRO A 107 -4.52 -23.21 -29.63
N TRP A 108 -4.86 -21.99 -30.01
CA TRP A 108 -5.91 -21.69 -30.98
C TRP A 108 -5.55 -20.47 -31.82
N SER A 109 -6.20 -20.36 -32.98
CA SER A 109 -6.00 -19.25 -33.90
C SER A 109 -6.74 -18.01 -33.42
N LYS A 110 -6.05 -16.88 -33.39
CA LYS A 110 -6.58 -15.56 -33.13
C LYS A 110 -6.28 -14.64 -34.31
N HIS A 111 -7.25 -13.84 -34.73
CA HIS A 111 -7.05 -12.84 -35.77
C HIS A 111 -6.24 -11.66 -35.22
N PHE A 112 -5.36 -11.09 -36.05
CA PHE A 112 -4.81 -9.77 -35.77
C PHE A 112 -5.91 -8.72 -35.87
N ASP A 113 -5.84 -7.68 -35.05
CA ASP A 113 -6.74 -6.53 -35.15
C ASP A 113 -6.59 -5.88 -36.54
N TYR A 114 -5.35 -5.74 -37.02
CA TYR A 114 -5.09 -5.42 -38.41
C TYR A 114 -5.34 -6.65 -39.31
N ALA A 115 -6.61 -6.83 -39.68
CA ALA A 115 -7.12 -8.00 -40.40
C ALA A 115 -6.30 -8.47 -41.63
N PRO A 116 -5.63 -7.62 -42.44
CA PRO A 116 -4.81 -8.08 -43.56
C PRO A 116 -3.62 -8.98 -43.18
N TRP A 117 -3.14 -8.93 -41.94
CA TRP A 117 -2.10 -9.86 -41.45
C TRP A 117 -2.61 -11.28 -41.24
N GLY A 118 -3.92 -11.50 -41.23
CA GLY A 118 -4.53 -12.81 -41.03
C GLY A 118 -4.62 -13.18 -39.56
N SER A 119 -4.01 -14.31 -39.18
CA SER A 119 -4.12 -14.87 -37.83
C SER A 119 -2.77 -15.35 -37.32
N TYR A 120 -2.67 -15.47 -36.01
CA TYR A 120 -1.54 -16.05 -35.28
C TYR A 120 -2.09 -17.02 -34.23
N GLU A 121 -1.26 -17.95 -33.77
CA GLU A 121 -1.69 -18.91 -32.75
C GLU A 121 -1.31 -18.39 -31.37
N VAL A 122 -2.26 -18.50 -30.45
CA VAL A 122 -2.10 -18.11 -29.05
C VAL A 122 -2.33 -19.31 -28.14
N LEU A 123 -1.76 -19.26 -26.95
CA LEU A 123 -1.97 -20.27 -25.92
C LEU A 123 -2.11 -19.56 -24.57
N ALA A 124 -3.09 -19.99 -23.77
CA ALA A 124 -3.24 -19.50 -22.41
C ALA A 124 -2.54 -20.42 -21.40
N LEU A 125 -1.89 -19.84 -20.39
CA LEU A 125 -1.27 -20.60 -19.32
C LEU A 125 -1.45 -19.87 -17.98
N PHE A 126 -2.14 -20.52 -17.05
CA PHE A 126 -2.49 -20.01 -15.73
C PHE A 126 -3.25 -18.68 -15.81
N GLY A 127 -4.24 -18.61 -16.71
CA GLY A 127 -5.11 -17.45 -16.86
C GLY A 127 -4.53 -16.31 -17.72
N LYS A 128 -3.32 -16.47 -18.28
CA LYS A 128 -2.66 -15.46 -19.13
C LYS A 128 -2.44 -15.92 -20.55
N LEU A 129 -2.57 -15.01 -21.51
CA LEU A 129 -2.40 -15.27 -22.94
C LEU A 129 -0.95 -15.04 -23.40
N TYR A 130 -0.44 -15.97 -24.22
CA TYR A 130 0.88 -15.91 -24.82
C TYR A 130 0.84 -16.21 -26.32
N LEU A 131 1.83 -15.69 -27.06
CA LEU A 131 2.09 -16.11 -28.44
C LEU A 131 2.54 -17.58 -28.45
N ALA A 132 1.85 -18.42 -29.22
CA ALA A 132 2.25 -19.80 -29.46
C ALA A 132 3.08 -19.92 -30.74
N SER A 133 2.56 -19.45 -31.88
CA SER A 133 3.27 -19.51 -33.17
C SER A 133 2.72 -18.49 -34.16
N TYR A 134 3.48 -18.24 -35.23
CA TYR A 134 2.99 -17.60 -36.45
C TYR A 134 2.93 -18.62 -37.58
N PRO A 135 1.83 -18.68 -38.35
CA PRO A 135 1.80 -19.40 -39.61
C PRO A 135 2.64 -18.69 -40.68
N ASP A 136 2.87 -19.37 -41.80
CA ASP A 136 3.51 -18.79 -42.99
C ASP A 136 2.72 -17.57 -43.50
N SER A 137 3.39 -16.43 -43.67
CA SER A 137 2.76 -15.12 -43.91
C SER A 137 3.67 -14.17 -44.70
N SER A 138 3.19 -12.95 -44.99
CA SER A 138 3.98 -11.93 -45.71
C SER A 138 5.23 -11.47 -44.95
N PHE A 139 5.22 -11.52 -43.61
CA PHE A 139 6.29 -10.99 -42.76
C PHE A 139 7.18 -12.09 -42.14
N THR A 140 6.74 -13.36 -42.17
CA THR A 140 7.54 -14.46 -41.63
C THR A 140 7.17 -15.81 -42.22
N ASP A 141 8.20 -16.66 -42.38
CA ASP A 141 7.99 -18.11 -42.48
C ASP A 141 7.39 -18.62 -41.16
N GLU A 142 6.75 -19.80 -41.20
CA GLU A 142 6.19 -20.47 -40.04
C GLU A 142 7.22 -20.57 -38.90
N VAL A 143 6.86 -20.06 -37.72
CA VAL A 143 7.73 -20.05 -36.55
C VAL A 143 6.94 -20.27 -35.27
N SER A 144 7.35 -21.30 -34.51
CA SER A 144 6.73 -21.65 -33.24
C SER A 144 7.57 -21.19 -32.05
N SER A 145 7.01 -20.28 -31.25
CA SER A 145 7.57 -19.88 -29.95
C SER A 145 7.35 -21.00 -28.92
N LEU A 146 6.18 -21.64 -28.97
CA LEU A 146 5.80 -22.75 -28.09
C LEU A 146 6.70 -23.97 -28.27
N ALA A 147 7.03 -24.36 -29.52
CA ALA A 147 7.95 -25.47 -29.78
C ALA A 147 9.36 -25.24 -29.20
N LYS A 148 9.75 -23.97 -29.03
CA LYS A 148 11.01 -23.56 -28.39
C LYS A 148 10.89 -23.49 -26.85
N GLY A 149 9.69 -23.72 -26.32
CA GLY A 149 9.33 -23.51 -24.92
C GLY A 149 9.32 -22.04 -24.52
N GLU A 150 9.28 -21.10 -25.45
CA GLU A 150 9.39 -19.66 -25.15
C GLU A 150 8.00 -19.04 -24.98
N LEU A 151 7.67 -18.64 -23.74
CA LEU A 151 6.43 -17.91 -23.46
C LEU A 151 6.66 -16.41 -23.65
N ARG A 152 5.96 -15.82 -24.62
CA ARG A 152 6.03 -14.39 -24.95
C ARG A 152 4.66 -13.77 -24.81
N GLU A 153 4.56 -12.76 -23.96
CA GLU A 153 3.33 -11.99 -23.80
C GLU A 153 3.05 -11.17 -25.05
N ILE A 154 1.77 -11.05 -25.40
CA ILE A 154 1.29 -10.13 -26.43
C ILE A 154 1.07 -8.78 -25.73
N LEU A 155 1.83 -7.78 -26.14
CA LEU A 155 1.85 -6.46 -25.51
C LEU A 155 0.95 -5.46 -26.24
N ARG A 156 0.82 -5.61 -27.57
CA ARG A 156 -0.06 -4.80 -28.42
C ARG A 156 -0.56 -5.63 -29.60
N ASP A 157 -1.82 -5.45 -29.92
CA ASP A 157 -2.47 -5.85 -31.17
C ASP A 157 -3.52 -4.77 -31.40
N GLU A 158 -3.36 -3.94 -32.42
CA GLU A 158 -4.26 -2.82 -32.70
C GLU A 158 -4.17 -2.39 -34.17
N ASP A 159 -5.28 -1.86 -34.70
CA ASP A 159 -5.41 -1.28 -36.05
C ASP A 159 -5.53 0.26 -36.03
N THR A 160 -5.18 0.87 -34.89
CA THR A 160 -5.30 2.32 -34.70
C THR A 160 -4.35 3.07 -35.63
N GLU A 161 -4.86 4.13 -36.27
CA GLU A 161 -4.09 5.00 -37.16
C GLU A 161 -3.23 6.00 -36.39
N TYR A 162 -1.93 6.05 -36.68
CA TYR A 162 -0.98 7.02 -36.15
C TYR A 162 -0.28 7.77 -37.28
N THR A 163 -0.27 9.09 -37.19
CA THR A 163 0.53 9.95 -38.05
C THR A 163 1.87 10.26 -37.41
N LEU A 164 2.95 9.80 -38.03
CA LEU A 164 4.32 10.09 -37.66
C LEU A 164 4.88 11.21 -38.53
N THR A 165 5.63 12.11 -37.91
CA THR A 165 6.43 13.19 -38.48
C THR A 165 7.85 13.10 -37.91
N TYR A 166 8.79 13.89 -38.42
CA TYR A 166 10.17 13.93 -37.91
C TYR A 166 10.31 14.32 -36.43
N ASN A 167 9.28 14.93 -35.83
CA ASN A 167 9.28 15.37 -34.44
C ASN A 167 8.40 14.51 -33.52
N THR A 168 7.76 13.47 -34.06
CA THR A 168 6.91 12.56 -33.30
C THR A 168 7.51 11.18 -33.29
N THR A 169 7.15 10.43 -32.26
CA THR A 169 7.62 9.07 -32.04
C THR A 169 6.41 8.20 -31.76
N LEU A 170 6.35 7.00 -32.32
CA LEU A 170 5.40 5.98 -31.92
C LEU A 170 5.95 5.29 -30.66
N PRO A 171 5.39 5.53 -29.47
CA PRO A 171 5.79 4.78 -28.28
C PRO A 171 5.36 3.33 -28.44
N LEU A 172 6.26 2.41 -28.08
CA LEU A 172 6.03 0.96 -28.06
C LEU A 172 6.32 0.45 -26.64
N ALA A 173 5.86 -0.76 -26.32
CA ALA A 173 6.07 -1.34 -25.00
C ALA A 173 7.55 -1.67 -24.74
N GLN A 174 7.94 -1.90 -23.48
CA GLN A 174 9.30 -2.29 -23.07
C GLN A 174 10.41 -1.29 -23.49
N GLY A 175 10.09 0.00 -23.47
CA GLY A 175 11.02 1.08 -23.77
C GLY A 175 11.37 1.22 -25.25
N TYR A 176 10.64 0.53 -26.13
CA TYR A 176 10.78 0.67 -27.57
C TYR A 176 10.10 1.94 -28.09
N SER A 177 10.62 2.46 -29.19
CA SER A 177 9.97 3.55 -29.91
C SER A 177 10.38 3.57 -31.38
N LEU A 178 9.41 3.84 -32.26
CA LEU A 178 9.63 3.92 -33.69
C LEU A 178 9.57 5.38 -34.16
N THR A 179 10.53 5.77 -34.98
CA THR A 179 10.67 7.15 -35.48
C THR A 179 10.93 7.18 -36.98
N LEU A 180 10.69 8.35 -37.60
CA LEU A 180 11.03 8.59 -38.99
C LEU A 180 12.50 8.99 -39.15
N GLY A 181 13.29 8.08 -39.73
CA GLY A 181 14.66 8.35 -40.16
C GLY A 181 14.74 9.09 -41.50
N GLY A 182 13.68 9.08 -42.31
CA GLY A 182 13.61 9.76 -43.61
C GLY A 182 12.43 9.30 -44.45
N ILE A 183 11.93 10.15 -45.36
CA ILE A 183 10.92 9.80 -46.36
C ILE A 183 11.49 10.07 -47.74
N SER A 184 11.35 9.13 -48.66
CA SER A 184 11.78 9.32 -50.05
C SER A 184 10.77 10.14 -50.83
N GLU A 185 11.19 11.26 -51.42
CA GLU A 185 10.34 12.11 -52.27
C GLU A 185 9.96 11.45 -53.62
N LYS A 186 10.53 10.29 -53.96
CA LYS A 186 10.41 9.69 -55.31
C LYS A 186 9.98 8.23 -55.35
N ASN A 187 10.14 7.49 -54.26
CA ASN A 187 10.02 6.03 -54.28
C ASN A 187 8.92 5.51 -53.34
N ASP A 188 8.08 6.37 -52.76
CA ASP A 188 7.00 5.96 -51.85
C ASP A 188 7.48 5.02 -50.73
N VAL A 189 8.68 5.31 -50.20
CA VAL A 189 9.30 4.55 -49.10
C VAL A 189 9.65 5.44 -47.92
N VAL A 190 9.54 4.87 -46.73
CA VAL A 190 9.89 5.48 -45.45
C VAL A 190 11.02 4.68 -44.82
N ASN A 191 12.05 5.37 -44.34
CA ASN A 191 13.08 4.79 -43.50
C ASN A 191 12.67 4.94 -42.03
N PHE A 192 12.32 3.84 -41.39
CA PHE A 192 12.03 3.78 -39.96
C PHE A 192 13.27 3.47 -39.16
N ALA A 193 13.41 4.14 -38.01
CA ALA A 193 14.44 3.89 -37.02
C ALA A 193 13.81 3.50 -35.68
N LEU A 194 14.18 2.32 -35.18
CA LEU A 194 13.71 1.77 -33.91
C LEU A 194 14.75 2.02 -32.81
N TYR A 195 14.26 2.49 -31.67
CA TYR A 195 15.05 2.78 -30.48
C TYR A 195 14.56 1.91 -29.32
N LYS A 196 15.48 1.47 -28.45
CA LYS A 196 15.19 0.87 -27.14
C LYS A 196 15.91 1.70 -26.08
N ASN A 197 15.17 2.29 -25.14
CA ASN A 197 15.73 3.16 -24.10
C ASN A 197 16.65 4.23 -24.70
N GLU A 198 16.15 4.97 -25.68
CA GLU A 198 16.84 6.04 -26.43
C GLU A 198 18.05 5.60 -27.28
N LYS A 199 18.39 4.30 -27.27
CA LYS A 199 19.46 3.75 -28.10
C LYS A 199 18.88 3.17 -29.39
N ARG A 200 19.38 3.62 -30.54
CA ARG A 200 19.01 3.07 -31.85
C ARG A 200 19.44 1.60 -31.97
N VAL A 201 18.51 0.71 -32.29
CA VAL A 201 18.73 -0.75 -32.33
C VAL A 201 18.49 -1.38 -33.70
N TYR A 202 17.64 -0.77 -34.53
CA TYR A 202 17.29 -1.32 -35.85
C TYR A 202 16.79 -0.22 -36.80
N ASP A 203 16.97 -0.44 -38.10
CA ASP A 203 16.56 0.46 -39.17
C ASP A 203 16.01 -0.35 -40.34
N SER A 204 14.92 0.11 -40.94
CA SER A 204 14.34 -0.54 -42.11
C SER A 204 13.69 0.46 -43.06
N VAL A 205 13.82 0.21 -44.35
CA VAL A 205 13.16 0.97 -45.40
C VAL A 205 11.91 0.19 -45.84
N VAL A 206 10.75 0.80 -45.66
CA VAL A 206 9.43 0.19 -45.86
C VAL A 206 8.69 0.96 -46.95
N SER A 207 8.07 0.25 -47.89
CA SER A 207 7.25 0.86 -48.94
C SER A 207 5.81 1.02 -48.47
N ILE A 208 5.07 1.98 -49.01
CA ILE A 208 3.64 2.11 -48.72
C ILE A 208 2.92 0.79 -49.05
N GLY A 209 2.12 0.29 -48.10
CA GLY A 209 1.43 -0.99 -48.16
C GLY A 209 2.23 -2.19 -47.65
N GLU A 210 3.48 -1.99 -47.20
CA GLU A 210 4.34 -3.03 -46.63
C GLU A 210 4.54 -2.83 -45.12
N ASP A 211 5.14 -3.82 -44.47
CA ASP A 211 5.29 -3.86 -43.02
C ASP A 211 6.74 -3.59 -42.58
N PHE A 212 6.90 -2.78 -41.53
CA PHE A 212 8.10 -2.78 -40.71
C PHE A 212 8.10 -4.03 -39.83
N VAL A 213 9.15 -4.84 -39.92
CA VAL A 213 9.26 -6.10 -39.17
C VAL A 213 10.56 -6.11 -38.38
N TYR A 214 10.48 -6.18 -37.07
CA TYR A 214 11.63 -6.40 -36.18
C TYR A 214 11.52 -7.77 -35.52
N LYS A 215 12.60 -8.57 -35.61
CA LYS A 215 12.64 -9.95 -35.13
C LYS A 215 13.67 -10.12 -34.01
N MET A 216 13.34 -10.97 -33.03
CA MET A 216 14.29 -11.50 -32.05
C MET A 216 14.62 -12.94 -32.42
N GLY A 217 15.79 -13.15 -33.03
CA GLY A 217 16.08 -14.39 -33.73
C GLY A 217 15.23 -14.48 -35.00
N ASP A 218 14.44 -15.53 -35.11
CA ASP A 218 13.49 -15.79 -36.21
C ASP A 218 12.04 -15.38 -35.87
N VAL A 219 11.76 -15.01 -34.61
CA VAL A 219 10.41 -14.64 -34.16
C VAL A 219 10.17 -13.14 -34.39
N PRO A 220 9.16 -12.74 -35.19
CA PRO A 220 8.71 -11.34 -35.25
C PRO A 220 8.17 -10.89 -33.90
N VAL A 221 8.70 -9.77 -33.38
CA VAL A 221 8.30 -9.19 -32.09
C VAL A 221 7.69 -7.80 -32.20
N ILE A 222 7.94 -7.07 -33.31
CA ILE A 222 7.27 -5.81 -33.61
C ILE A 222 6.92 -5.81 -35.11
N LEU A 223 5.64 -5.58 -35.40
CA LEU A 223 5.09 -5.36 -36.74
C LEU A 223 4.44 -3.97 -36.77
N VAL A 224 4.72 -3.17 -37.80
CA VAL A 224 4.03 -1.90 -38.04
C VAL A 224 3.70 -1.76 -39.52
N HIS A 225 2.42 -1.67 -39.86
CA HIS A 225 1.96 -1.50 -41.25
C HIS A 225 2.08 -0.04 -41.70
N LEU A 226 2.72 0.21 -42.84
CA LEU A 226 2.79 1.55 -43.43
C LEU A 226 1.63 1.77 -44.41
N ALA A 227 0.60 2.48 -43.96
CA ALA A 227 -0.59 2.76 -44.76
C ALA A 227 -0.34 3.81 -45.86
N ASN A 228 0.41 4.86 -45.52
CA ASN A 228 0.65 5.99 -46.41
C ASN A 228 1.90 6.77 -46.00
N ALA A 229 2.49 7.51 -46.93
CA ALA A 229 3.57 8.44 -46.63
C ALA A 229 3.62 9.59 -47.63
N MET A 230 3.97 10.77 -47.15
CA MET A 230 4.21 11.93 -48.02
C MET A 230 5.43 12.71 -47.51
N GLY A 231 6.44 12.83 -48.36
CA GLY A 231 7.58 13.71 -48.15
C GLY A 231 7.39 15.07 -48.82
N SER A 232 7.88 16.15 -48.20
CA SER A 232 8.03 17.47 -48.84
C SER A 232 9.32 18.15 -48.36
N GLU A 233 9.74 19.20 -49.07
CA GLU A 233 10.97 19.96 -48.76
C GLU A 233 10.96 20.56 -47.33
N ASP A 234 9.77 20.85 -46.77
CA ASP A 234 9.59 21.48 -45.44
C ASP A 234 9.21 20.47 -44.33
N GLY A 235 9.19 19.17 -44.64
CA GLY A 235 8.79 18.10 -43.72
C GLY A 235 7.87 17.07 -44.38
N GLY A 236 7.58 15.99 -43.69
CA GLY A 236 6.74 14.93 -44.22
C GLY A 236 6.12 14.10 -43.11
N PHE A 237 5.20 13.23 -43.50
CA PHE A 237 4.53 12.32 -42.59
C PHE A 237 4.47 10.90 -43.14
N ALA A 238 4.39 9.95 -42.23
CA ALA A 238 4.04 8.57 -42.50
C ALA A 238 2.83 8.21 -41.64
N GLU A 239 1.87 7.49 -42.22
CA GLU A 239 0.67 7.03 -41.57
C GLU A 239 0.77 5.53 -41.39
N VAL A 240 0.60 5.05 -40.16
CA VAL A 240 0.62 3.62 -39.82
C VAL A 240 -0.71 3.24 -39.19
N ASN A 241 -1.26 2.08 -39.51
CA ASN A 241 -2.62 1.67 -39.09
C ASN A 241 -2.73 0.18 -38.74
N GLY A 242 -1.60 -0.43 -38.38
CA GLY A 242 -1.52 -1.78 -37.86
C GLY A 242 -0.28 -1.88 -37.00
N ILE A 243 -0.42 -2.25 -35.73
CA ILE A 243 0.68 -2.37 -34.78
C ILE A 243 0.49 -3.67 -34.00
N PHE A 244 1.48 -4.54 -34.08
CA PHE A 244 1.54 -5.74 -33.25
C PHE A 244 2.88 -5.80 -32.52
N GLN A 245 2.85 -6.12 -31.23
CA GLN A 245 4.05 -6.25 -30.42
C GLN A 245 3.93 -7.40 -29.42
N THR A 246 4.98 -8.21 -29.33
CA THR A 246 5.17 -9.18 -28.25
C THR A 246 6.38 -8.82 -27.40
N SER A 247 6.51 -9.45 -26.24
CA SER A 247 7.69 -9.31 -25.38
C SER A 247 8.96 -9.72 -26.13
N ASP A 248 9.96 -8.84 -26.09
CA ASP A 248 11.19 -9.02 -26.85
C ASP A 248 12.09 -10.14 -26.26
N SER A 249 11.95 -10.41 -24.96
CA SER A 249 12.44 -11.61 -24.29
C SER A 249 11.30 -12.50 -23.79
N PRO A 250 11.43 -13.83 -23.83
CA PRO A 250 10.44 -14.70 -23.24
C PRO A 250 10.42 -14.53 -21.72
N ILE A 251 9.24 -14.44 -21.12
CA ILE A 251 9.08 -14.29 -19.67
C ILE A 251 9.48 -15.57 -18.92
N ALA A 252 9.37 -16.71 -19.59
CA ALA A 252 9.78 -18.02 -19.09
C ALA A 252 10.15 -18.93 -20.25
N LYS A 253 11.03 -19.90 -19.94
CA LYS A 253 11.36 -20.99 -20.85
C LYS A 253 10.88 -22.32 -20.25
N LEU A 254 9.87 -22.89 -20.87
CA LEU A 254 9.31 -24.20 -20.53
C LEU A 254 10.26 -25.30 -20.99
N VAL A 255 10.39 -26.32 -20.14
CA VAL A 255 11.21 -27.51 -20.41
C VAL A 255 10.43 -28.73 -19.95
N GLU A 256 10.27 -29.69 -20.85
CA GLU A 256 9.66 -30.99 -20.53
C GLU A 256 10.38 -31.63 -19.33
N GLY A 257 9.60 -32.15 -18.38
CA GLY A 257 10.11 -32.61 -17.10
C GLY A 257 10.21 -31.55 -16.01
N GLY A 258 10.03 -30.27 -16.34
CA GLY A 258 9.99 -29.16 -15.38
C GLY A 258 8.85 -29.32 -14.37
N ILE A 259 9.09 -28.95 -13.12
CA ILE A 259 8.13 -29.05 -12.03
C ILE A 259 7.74 -27.64 -11.58
N LEU A 260 6.44 -27.38 -11.52
CA LEU A 260 5.83 -26.18 -10.99
C LEU A 260 4.86 -26.56 -9.87
N GLY A 261 5.24 -26.26 -8.61
CA GLY A 261 4.50 -26.73 -7.44
C GLY A 261 4.44 -28.25 -7.39
N ASN A 262 3.22 -28.80 -7.39
CA ASN A 262 2.97 -30.23 -7.42
C ASN A 262 2.75 -30.79 -8.84
N MET A 263 2.83 -29.95 -9.87
CA MET A 263 2.60 -30.32 -11.26
C MET A 263 3.92 -30.45 -12.03
N LYS A 264 4.04 -31.46 -12.87
CA LYS A 264 5.17 -31.71 -13.77
C LYS A 264 4.70 -31.59 -15.21
N LEU A 265 5.44 -30.84 -16.03
CA LEU A 265 5.23 -30.76 -17.48
C LEU A 265 5.65 -32.09 -18.10
N GLU A 266 4.69 -32.88 -18.57
CA GLU A 266 4.92 -34.20 -19.18
C GLU A 266 4.92 -34.13 -20.71
N ASP A 267 4.22 -33.17 -21.32
CA ASP A 267 4.23 -32.96 -22.77
C ASP A 267 4.34 -31.47 -23.11
N LEU A 268 5.21 -31.16 -24.08
CA LEU A 268 5.45 -29.84 -24.66
C LEU A 268 5.60 -30.00 -26.16
N SER A 269 4.59 -29.58 -26.91
CA SER A 269 4.57 -29.65 -28.37
C SER A 269 3.86 -28.44 -28.98
N GLU A 270 3.81 -28.37 -30.30
CA GLU A 270 3.02 -27.37 -31.02
C GLU A 270 1.52 -27.54 -30.82
N GLU A 271 1.07 -28.72 -30.38
CA GLU A 271 -0.34 -29.01 -30.07
C GLU A 271 -0.73 -28.57 -28.65
N GLY A 272 0.24 -28.13 -27.83
CA GLY A 272 0.00 -27.60 -26.50
C GLY A 272 0.90 -28.16 -25.39
N LEU A 273 0.39 -28.03 -24.16
CA LEU A 273 1.06 -28.36 -22.92
C LEU A 273 0.21 -29.32 -22.09
N GLU A 274 0.86 -30.32 -21.49
CA GLU A 274 0.22 -31.19 -20.49
C GLU A 274 1.04 -31.24 -19.21
N PHE A 275 0.45 -30.76 -18.12
CA PHE A 275 0.98 -30.90 -16.79
C PHE A 275 0.23 -32.02 -16.04
N ARG A 276 0.96 -32.87 -15.33
CA ARG A 276 0.39 -33.88 -14.44
C ARG A 276 0.94 -33.76 -13.03
N ASN A 277 0.16 -34.10 -12.02
CA ASN A 277 0.67 -34.11 -10.65
C ASN A 277 1.86 -35.08 -10.51
N ALA A 278 2.97 -34.58 -9.98
CA ALA A 278 4.24 -35.30 -9.88
C ALA A 278 4.26 -36.35 -8.75
N VAL A 279 3.33 -36.22 -7.79
CA VAL A 279 3.21 -37.04 -6.57
C VAL A 279 1.74 -37.37 -6.30
N ASP A 280 1.50 -38.39 -5.47
CA ASP A 280 0.16 -38.66 -4.93
C ASP A 280 -0.32 -37.46 -4.11
N ILE A 281 -1.54 -36.99 -4.39
CA ILE A 281 -2.17 -35.85 -3.70
C ILE A 281 -3.33 -36.35 -2.85
N ASN A 282 -3.30 -36.03 -1.56
CA ASN A 282 -4.35 -36.41 -0.62
C ASN A 282 -5.28 -35.22 -0.33
N LEU A 283 -6.53 -35.31 -0.78
CA LEU A 283 -7.62 -34.35 -0.60
C LEU A 283 -8.27 -34.54 0.77
N LYS A 284 -7.52 -34.18 1.82
CA LYS A 284 -7.99 -34.23 3.21
C LYS A 284 -9.18 -33.28 3.39
N ARG A 285 -10.06 -33.61 4.32
CA ARG A 285 -11.06 -32.64 4.77
C ARG A 285 -10.37 -31.40 5.33
N ASP A 286 -11.02 -30.27 5.17
CA ASP A 286 -10.55 -28.98 5.68
C ASP A 286 -9.10 -28.71 5.25
N SER A 287 -8.86 -28.75 3.93
CA SER A 287 -7.51 -28.54 3.43
C SER A 287 -7.48 -27.84 2.08
N SER A 288 -6.42 -27.08 1.87
CA SER A 288 -6.07 -26.47 0.60
C SER A 288 -4.81 -27.13 0.05
N VAL A 289 -4.85 -27.57 -1.22
CA VAL A 289 -3.74 -28.24 -1.89
C VAL A 289 -3.31 -27.45 -3.11
N PHE A 290 -2.14 -26.81 -3.04
CA PHE A 290 -1.54 -26.13 -4.18
C PHE A 290 -1.18 -27.12 -5.28
N LEU A 291 -1.70 -26.91 -6.50
CA LEU A 291 -1.22 -27.57 -7.71
C LEU A 291 -0.02 -26.79 -8.26
N THR A 292 -0.18 -25.48 -8.39
CA THR A 292 0.89 -24.51 -8.70
C THR A 292 0.88 -23.40 -7.65
N GLN A 293 1.69 -22.35 -7.81
CA GLN A 293 1.68 -21.20 -6.89
C GLN A 293 0.42 -20.33 -7.02
N TYR A 294 -0.34 -20.47 -8.10
CA TYR A 294 -1.54 -19.67 -8.39
C TYR A 294 -2.82 -20.49 -8.52
N LEU A 295 -2.72 -21.82 -8.48
CA LEU A 295 -3.85 -22.73 -8.61
C LEU A 295 -3.82 -23.76 -7.49
N LEU A 296 -4.88 -23.81 -6.68
CA LEU A 296 -5.06 -24.79 -5.61
C LEU A 296 -6.40 -25.51 -5.71
N LEU A 297 -6.52 -26.64 -5.04
CA LEU A 297 -7.78 -27.32 -4.76
C LEU A 297 -8.16 -27.06 -3.31
N VAL A 298 -9.33 -26.48 -3.06
CA VAL A 298 -9.92 -26.33 -1.73
C VAL A 298 -10.84 -27.52 -1.49
N VAL A 299 -10.63 -28.24 -0.39
CA VAL A 299 -11.39 -29.43 -0.01
C VAL A 299 -12.20 -29.13 1.24
N LEU A 300 -13.52 -29.22 1.13
CA LEU A 300 -14.44 -28.88 2.20
C LEU A 300 -14.36 -29.87 3.37
N ASP A 301 -14.70 -29.41 4.58
CA ASP A 301 -14.85 -30.28 5.75
C ASP A 301 -16.17 -31.08 5.71
N GLN A 302 -16.29 -31.96 4.71
CA GLN A 302 -17.48 -32.75 4.50
C GLN A 302 -17.17 -34.25 4.52
N PRO A 303 -18.08 -35.12 5.00
CA PRO A 303 -17.87 -36.54 4.98
C PRO A 303 -17.58 -37.13 3.62
N THR A 304 -18.36 -36.71 2.64
CA THR A 304 -18.16 -36.92 1.21
C THR A 304 -17.05 -36.01 0.68
N LEU A 305 -16.31 -36.46 -0.31
CA LEU A 305 -15.31 -35.62 -0.96
C LEU A 305 -16.02 -34.54 -1.79
N ILE A 306 -15.86 -33.28 -1.36
CA ILE A 306 -16.31 -32.11 -2.10
C ILE A 306 -15.13 -31.15 -2.17
N TYR A 307 -14.81 -30.69 -3.38
CA TYR A 307 -13.68 -29.79 -3.61
C TYR A 307 -13.89 -28.95 -4.86
N TYR A 308 -13.13 -27.88 -4.99
CA TYR A 308 -13.12 -27.02 -6.17
C TYR A 308 -11.74 -26.39 -6.37
N PRO A 309 -11.36 -26.04 -7.61
CA PRO A 309 -10.17 -25.26 -7.86
C PRO A 309 -10.39 -23.81 -7.49
N VAL A 310 -9.34 -23.18 -6.97
CA VAL A 310 -9.25 -21.73 -6.80
C VAL A 310 -8.01 -21.26 -7.52
N GLY A 311 -8.20 -20.27 -8.38
CA GLY A 311 -7.14 -19.51 -8.99
C GLY A 311 -6.92 -18.20 -8.25
N ILE A 312 -5.67 -17.80 -8.12
CA ILE A 312 -5.28 -16.57 -7.43
C ILE A 312 -4.73 -15.58 -8.46
N ILE A 313 -5.15 -14.32 -8.34
CA ILE A 313 -4.75 -13.21 -9.21
C ILE A 313 -3.98 -12.22 -8.35
N PHE A 314 -2.73 -11.97 -8.72
CA PHE A 314 -1.83 -11.02 -8.04
C PHE A 314 -1.45 -9.85 -8.96
N GLU A 315 -2.06 -9.75 -10.14
CA GLU A 315 -1.78 -8.67 -11.07
C GLU A 315 -2.34 -7.36 -10.53
N TYR A 316 -1.48 -6.36 -10.34
CA TYR A 316 -1.91 -5.03 -9.92
C TYR A 316 -2.91 -4.42 -10.89
N GLY A 317 -3.90 -3.73 -10.34
CA GLY A 317 -4.91 -3.00 -11.10
C GLY A 317 -6.30 -3.58 -10.93
N ILE A 318 -7.21 -3.16 -11.80
CA ILE A 318 -8.60 -3.62 -11.77
C ILE A 318 -8.70 -4.94 -12.53
N GLN A 319 -9.10 -5.99 -11.84
CA GLN A 319 -9.24 -7.35 -12.36
C GLN A 319 -10.71 -7.72 -12.53
N GLU A 320 -11.05 -8.35 -13.65
CA GLU A 320 -12.40 -8.88 -13.89
C GLU A 320 -12.53 -10.28 -13.27
N ILE A 321 -13.40 -10.40 -12.27
CA ILE A 321 -13.76 -11.67 -11.64
C ILE A 321 -15.05 -12.15 -12.30
N ARG A 322 -14.90 -12.98 -13.33
CA ARG A 322 -16.03 -13.49 -14.13
C ARG A 322 -16.58 -14.82 -13.64
N GLY A 323 -17.84 -15.07 -13.97
CA GLY A 323 -18.47 -16.39 -13.90
C GLY A 323 -18.38 -17.15 -15.22
N PRO A 324 -19.16 -18.25 -15.34
CA PRO A 324 -19.31 -18.99 -16.58
C PRO A 324 -19.84 -18.13 -17.71
N ALA A 325 -19.35 -18.40 -18.92
CA ALA A 325 -19.83 -17.80 -20.15
C ALA A 325 -21.00 -18.61 -20.74
N PHE A 326 -21.95 -17.89 -21.32
CA PHE A 326 -23.13 -18.46 -21.96
C PHE A 326 -23.35 -17.85 -23.34
N SER A 327 -24.16 -18.50 -24.16
CA SER A 327 -24.54 -18.02 -25.48
C SER A 327 -26.05 -18.06 -25.69
N ALA A 328 -26.55 -17.42 -26.74
CA ALA A 328 -27.98 -17.45 -27.08
C ALA A 328 -28.54 -18.87 -27.29
N SER A 329 -27.70 -19.87 -27.58
CA SER A 329 -28.12 -21.27 -27.74
C SER A 329 -28.08 -22.09 -26.46
N THR A 330 -27.53 -21.55 -25.37
CA THR A 330 -27.48 -22.25 -24.08
C THR A 330 -28.90 -22.53 -23.59
N GLN A 331 -29.15 -23.75 -23.13
CA GLN A 331 -30.40 -24.14 -22.48
C GLN A 331 -30.10 -24.92 -21.20
N ILE A 332 -30.29 -24.26 -20.06
CA ILE A 332 -30.10 -24.86 -18.74
C ILE A 332 -31.47 -25.25 -18.20
N PRO A 333 -31.72 -26.55 -17.92
CA PRO A 333 -32.97 -26.98 -17.31
C PRO A 333 -33.16 -26.36 -15.91
N VAL A 334 -34.34 -25.82 -15.66
CA VAL A 334 -34.78 -25.29 -14.36
C VAL A 334 -36.23 -25.69 -14.09
N LYS A 335 -36.68 -25.50 -12.85
CA LYS A 335 -38.08 -25.67 -12.47
C LYS A 335 -38.71 -24.31 -12.19
N LEU A 336 -39.96 -24.15 -12.60
CA LEU A 336 -40.80 -23.01 -12.27
C LEU A 336 -42.09 -23.52 -11.63
N GLY A 337 -42.08 -23.65 -10.30
CA GLY A 337 -43.05 -24.48 -9.59
C GLY A 337 -42.92 -25.95 -10.00
N ASP A 338 -44.03 -26.58 -10.36
CA ASP A 338 -44.06 -27.99 -10.79
C ASP A 338 -43.72 -28.19 -12.29
N TYR A 339 -43.56 -27.09 -13.04
CA TYR A 339 -43.35 -27.10 -14.49
C TYR A 339 -41.87 -27.10 -14.86
N ASP A 340 -41.55 -27.81 -15.94
CA ASP A 340 -40.23 -27.79 -16.57
C ASP A 340 -40.01 -26.48 -17.34
N SER A 341 -38.85 -25.86 -17.17
CA SER A 341 -38.46 -24.66 -17.91
C SER A 341 -36.98 -24.75 -18.28
N SER A 342 -36.53 -23.85 -19.15
CA SER A 342 -35.12 -23.65 -19.43
C SER A 342 -34.75 -22.17 -19.36
N VAL A 343 -33.48 -21.90 -19.10
CA VAL A 343 -32.92 -20.55 -19.03
C VAL A 343 -31.67 -20.49 -19.92
N THR A 344 -31.37 -19.30 -20.45
CA THR A 344 -30.19 -19.08 -21.30
C THR A 344 -28.93 -18.86 -20.48
N ALA A 345 -29.04 -18.36 -19.25
CA ALA A 345 -27.91 -18.27 -18.33
C ALA A 345 -28.35 -18.42 -16.87
N ARG A 346 -27.44 -18.94 -16.04
CA ARG A 346 -27.62 -19.06 -14.58
C ARG A 346 -26.27 -18.93 -13.87
N TRP A 347 -26.12 -17.83 -13.14
CA TRP A 347 -25.03 -17.60 -12.20
C TRP A 347 -25.55 -17.77 -10.78
N LYS A 348 -24.81 -18.49 -9.94
CA LYS A 348 -25.09 -18.73 -8.53
C LYS A 348 -23.80 -18.65 -7.74
N SER A 349 -23.86 -18.45 -6.43
CA SER A 349 -22.67 -18.45 -5.57
C SER A 349 -21.74 -19.63 -5.84
N LEU A 350 -22.29 -20.84 -6.01
CA LEU A 350 -21.49 -22.04 -6.26
C LEU A 350 -20.69 -22.04 -7.59
N ASN A 351 -20.96 -21.11 -8.52
CA ASN A 351 -20.25 -21.04 -9.80
C ASN A 351 -19.71 -19.65 -10.17
N TYR A 352 -20.01 -18.61 -9.38
CA TYR A 352 -19.60 -17.25 -9.64
C TYR A 352 -19.02 -16.62 -8.39
N SER A 353 -17.73 -16.26 -8.44
CA SER A 353 -17.00 -15.67 -7.31
C SER A 353 -17.48 -14.28 -6.88
N GLY A 354 -18.18 -13.55 -7.76
CA GLY A 354 -18.75 -12.25 -7.38
C GLY A 354 -19.95 -12.34 -6.43
N PHE A 355 -20.50 -13.53 -6.22
CA PHE A 355 -21.51 -13.78 -5.19
C PHE A 355 -20.87 -14.35 -3.93
N TYR A 356 -21.40 -13.97 -2.78
CA TYR A 356 -20.89 -14.43 -1.49
C TYR A 356 -21.01 -15.95 -1.41
N PHE A 357 -19.97 -16.60 -0.91
CA PHE A 357 -20.00 -18.03 -0.63
C PHE A 357 -19.10 -18.35 0.56
N ASP A 358 -19.70 -18.90 1.59
CA ASP A 358 -19.00 -19.47 2.72
C ASP A 358 -18.87 -20.99 2.53
N PRO A 359 -17.66 -21.51 2.28
CA PRO A 359 -17.45 -22.95 2.10
C PRO A 359 -17.59 -23.78 3.39
N GLU A 360 -17.44 -23.17 4.57
CA GLU A 360 -17.49 -23.88 5.85
C GLU A 360 -18.95 -24.21 6.20
N ASP A 361 -19.80 -23.20 6.15
CA ASP A 361 -21.23 -23.31 6.44
C ASP A 361 -22.10 -23.63 5.21
N MET A 362 -21.50 -23.63 4.01
CA MET A 362 -22.21 -23.73 2.73
C MET A 362 -23.24 -22.62 2.51
N LEU A 363 -22.97 -21.41 3.02
CA LEU A 363 -23.85 -20.23 2.88
C LEU A 363 -23.57 -19.49 1.58
N GLY A 364 -24.58 -18.80 1.03
CA GLY A 364 -24.41 -17.99 -0.17
C GLY A 364 -25.57 -18.09 -1.15
N ASP A 365 -26.82 -18.32 -0.76
CA ASP A 365 -27.92 -18.62 -1.68
C ASP A 365 -28.39 -17.40 -2.51
N GLU A 366 -27.52 -16.92 -3.40
CA GLU A 366 -27.72 -15.89 -4.41
C GLU A 366 -27.73 -16.52 -5.80
N THR A 367 -28.69 -16.14 -6.64
CA THR A 367 -28.79 -16.61 -8.02
C THR A 367 -29.28 -15.50 -8.95
N LEU A 368 -28.56 -15.26 -10.05
CA LEU A 368 -29.02 -14.49 -11.20
C LEU A 368 -29.35 -15.42 -12.38
N VAL A 369 -30.56 -15.30 -12.89
CA VAL A 369 -31.07 -16.07 -14.02
C VAL A 369 -31.40 -15.14 -15.18
N LEU A 370 -31.00 -15.52 -16.40
CA LEU A 370 -31.53 -14.93 -17.63
C LEU A 370 -32.39 -15.97 -18.35
N TYR A 371 -33.70 -15.75 -18.36
CA TYR A 371 -34.62 -16.73 -18.93
C TYR A 371 -34.56 -16.81 -20.45
N SER A 372 -34.56 -15.66 -21.14
CA SER A 372 -34.52 -15.62 -22.59
C SER A 372 -34.05 -14.27 -23.12
N VAL A 373 -33.42 -14.31 -24.30
CA VAL A 373 -32.98 -13.13 -25.07
C VAL A 373 -33.54 -13.24 -26.49
N GLN A 374 -34.07 -12.15 -27.03
CA GLN A 374 -34.54 -12.08 -28.41
C GLN A 374 -33.85 -10.90 -29.11
N ASP A 375 -33.18 -11.16 -30.24
CA ASP A 375 -32.48 -10.13 -31.01
C ASP A 375 -31.53 -9.27 -30.16
N ARG A 376 -30.75 -9.93 -29.27
CA ARG A 376 -29.86 -9.26 -28.29
C ARG A 376 -30.56 -8.34 -27.32
N ARG A 377 -31.88 -8.45 -27.19
CA ARG A 377 -32.71 -7.65 -26.29
C ARG A 377 -33.38 -8.55 -25.26
N VAL A 378 -33.17 -8.20 -24.00
CA VAL A 378 -33.85 -8.81 -22.86
C VAL A 378 -35.12 -7.99 -22.61
N SER A 379 -36.27 -8.66 -22.58
CA SER A 379 -37.55 -8.01 -22.24
C SER A 379 -37.74 -7.96 -20.71
N PRO A 380 -38.49 -7.00 -20.19
CA PRO A 380 -39.01 -7.08 -18.81
C PRO A 380 -39.72 -8.42 -18.59
N PRO A 381 -39.69 -8.97 -17.37
CA PRO A 381 -40.41 -10.20 -17.07
C PRO A 381 -41.91 -9.98 -17.25
N SER A 382 -42.59 -11.06 -17.65
CA SER A 382 -44.04 -11.15 -17.67
C SER A 382 -44.46 -12.33 -16.81
N ASN A 383 -45.75 -12.38 -16.44
CA ASN A 383 -46.32 -13.57 -15.82
C ASN A 383 -45.91 -14.83 -16.61
N PRO A 384 -45.43 -15.89 -15.92
CA PRO A 384 -45.03 -17.11 -16.60
C PRO A 384 -46.14 -17.67 -17.48
N VAL A 385 -45.79 -18.05 -18.70
CA VAL A 385 -46.70 -18.74 -19.61
C VAL A 385 -46.58 -20.23 -19.36
N VAL A 386 -47.64 -20.83 -18.84
CA VAL A 386 -47.70 -22.27 -18.53
C VAL A 386 -48.35 -23.01 -19.69
N TYR A 387 -47.71 -24.10 -20.10
CA TYR A 387 -48.21 -25.06 -21.08
C TYR A 387 -48.52 -26.37 -20.35
N GLU A 388 -49.76 -26.50 -19.87
CA GLU A 388 -50.19 -27.69 -19.13
C GLU A 388 -50.08 -28.98 -19.95
N GLU A 389 -50.26 -28.90 -21.27
CA GLU A 389 -50.26 -30.06 -22.17
C GLU A 389 -48.92 -30.83 -22.17
N ASN A 390 -47.81 -30.13 -21.97
CA ASN A 390 -46.47 -30.71 -21.95
C ASN A 390 -45.73 -30.48 -20.62
N ASN A 391 -46.43 -30.00 -19.59
CA ASN A 391 -45.89 -29.66 -18.29
C ASN A 391 -44.69 -28.69 -18.33
N THR A 392 -44.72 -27.71 -19.24
CA THR A 392 -43.64 -26.69 -19.33
C THR A 392 -44.12 -25.29 -18.97
N ALA A 393 -43.18 -24.43 -18.55
CA ALA A 393 -43.42 -23.02 -18.34
C ALA A 393 -42.33 -22.17 -18.99
N PHE A 394 -42.67 -20.94 -19.35
CA PHE A 394 -41.76 -20.00 -19.97
C PHE A 394 -41.86 -18.62 -19.31
N GLN A 395 -40.71 -18.00 -19.06
CA GLN A 395 -40.57 -16.66 -18.49
C GLN A 395 -39.55 -15.85 -19.32
N LYS A 396 -39.56 -14.53 -19.13
CA LYS A 396 -38.65 -13.60 -19.80
C LYS A 396 -37.92 -12.77 -18.75
N GLY A 397 -36.86 -12.10 -19.19
CA GLY A 397 -36.13 -11.16 -18.36
C GLY A 397 -35.06 -11.81 -17.49
N PHE A 398 -34.40 -10.94 -16.74
CA PHE A 398 -33.55 -11.31 -15.62
C PHE A 398 -34.38 -11.52 -14.37
N GLN A 399 -33.95 -12.45 -13.54
CA GLN A 399 -34.41 -12.60 -12.17
C GLN A 399 -33.20 -12.85 -11.28
N TYR A 400 -32.97 -11.94 -10.34
CA TYR A 400 -32.06 -12.16 -9.23
C TYR A 400 -32.88 -12.58 -8.01
N THR A 401 -32.45 -13.64 -7.36
CA THR A 401 -33.08 -14.20 -6.16
C THR A 401 -32.00 -14.34 -5.10
N THR A 402 -32.31 -13.94 -3.88
CA THR A 402 -31.55 -14.31 -2.69
C THR A 402 -32.47 -14.89 -1.64
N LEU A 403 -32.00 -15.90 -0.92
CA LEU A 403 -32.77 -16.64 0.08
C LEU A 403 -32.18 -16.50 1.48
N LEU A 404 -33.07 -16.53 2.47
CA LEU A 404 -32.75 -16.48 3.89
C LEU A 404 -32.11 -17.80 4.35
N GLU A 405 -30.97 -17.70 5.02
CA GLU A 405 -30.19 -18.85 5.50
C GLU A 405 -29.89 -18.72 7.00
N PRO A 406 -29.94 -19.81 7.79
CA PRO A 406 -29.48 -19.80 9.17
C PRO A 406 -27.94 -19.89 9.23
N LYS A 407 -27.31 -19.05 10.04
CA LYS A 407 -25.88 -19.07 10.36
C LYS A 407 -25.67 -19.37 11.84
N GLU A 408 -24.79 -20.33 12.16
CA GLU A 408 -24.45 -20.66 13.54
C GLU A 408 -23.61 -19.51 14.12
N PHE A 409 -23.84 -19.12 15.36
CA PHE A 409 -22.89 -18.23 16.03
C PHE A 409 -21.57 -18.94 16.25
N GLU A 410 -20.45 -18.21 16.20
CA GLU A 410 -19.15 -18.76 16.61
C GLU A 410 -19.23 -19.37 18.00
N PHE A 411 -19.90 -18.67 18.92
CA PHE A 411 -20.29 -19.22 20.21
C PHE A 411 -21.57 -20.06 20.10
N LYS A 412 -21.37 -21.33 19.76
CA LYS A 412 -22.42 -22.33 19.49
C LYS A 412 -23.60 -22.37 20.48
N PRO A 413 -23.43 -22.14 21.79
CA PRO A 413 -24.57 -22.12 22.72
C PRO A 413 -25.63 -21.05 22.43
N TRP A 414 -25.30 -19.97 21.69
CA TRP A 414 -26.28 -18.98 21.24
C TRP A 414 -27.19 -19.50 20.10
N GLY A 415 -26.83 -20.60 19.44
CA GLY A 415 -27.63 -21.20 18.39
C GLY A 415 -27.36 -20.56 17.03
N TYR A 416 -28.40 -20.02 16.40
CA TYR A 416 -28.33 -19.48 15.04
C TYR A 416 -28.98 -18.09 14.96
N TYR A 417 -28.46 -17.27 14.07
CA TYR A 417 -29.15 -16.10 13.54
C TYR A 417 -29.42 -16.29 12.05
N LEU A 418 -30.20 -15.39 11.46
CA LEU A 418 -30.58 -15.47 10.06
C LEU A 418 -29.79 -14.43 9.26
N VAL A 419 -29.24 -14.89 8.15
CA VAL A 419 -28.51 -14.06 7.19
C VAL A 419 -29.16 -14.14 5.82
N ILE A 420 -28.95 -13.11 5.02
CA ILE A 420 -29.28 -13.11 3.60
C ILE A 420 -28.10 -12.54 2.84
N ASN A 421 -27.72 -13.21 1.76
CA ASN A 421 -26.60 -12.77 0.92
C ASN A 421 -27.18 -11.87 -0.16
N PHE A 422 -26.84 -10.58 -0.18
CA PHE A 422 -27.45 -9.61 -1.08
C PHE A 422 -26.38 -8.76 -1.75
N LEU A 423 -26.35 -8.83 -3.08
CA LEU A 423 -25.41 -8.17 -3.96
C LEU A 423 -23.95 -8.49 -3.58
N GLY A 424 -23.64 -9.78 -3.39
CA GLY A 424 -22.28 -10.25 -3.14
C GLY A 424 -21.78 -10.05 -1.70
N MET A 425 -22.64 -9.62 -0.78
CA MET A 425 -22.31 -9.42 0.63
C MET A 425 -23.29 -10.16 1.54
N GLN A 426 -22.82 -10.66 2.68
CA GLN A 426 -23.67 -11.25 3.71
C GLN A 426 -24.27 -10.15 4.60
N TRP A 427 -25.58 -10.20 4.83
CA TRP A 427 -26.31 -9.28 5.68
C TRP A 427 -27.04 -10.01 6.80
N PHE A 428 -27.15 -9.37 7.97
CA PHE A 428 -27.99 -9.80 9.07
C PHE A 428 -29.47 -9.53 8.73
N ALA A 429 -30.28 -10.59 8.76
CA ALA A 429 -31.70 -10.55 8.44
C ALA A 429 -32.60 -10.64 9.69
N GLY A 430 -32.10 -11.17 10.81
CA GLY A 430 -32.85 -11.25 12.07
C GLY A 430 -32.49 -12.45 12.93
N TYR A 431 -33.15 -12.57 14.09
CA TYR A 431 -33.03 -13.73 14.99
C TYR A 431 -34.21 -14.69 14.88
N ASP A 432 -35.33 -14.24 14.30
CA ASP A 432 -36.51 -15.07 14.07
C ASP A 432 -37.09 -14.85 12.66
N SER A 433 -37.96 -15.77 12.23
CA SER A 433 -38.68 -15.68 10.96
C SER A 433 -40.04 -16.34 11.09
N SER A 434 -41.02 -15.77 10.40
CA SER A 434 -42.38 -16.29 10.33
C SER A 434 -42.50 -17.61 9.56
N LEU A 435 -41.42 -18.04 8.88
CA LEU A 435 -41.28 -19.40 8.36
C LEU A 435 -41.37 -20.47 9.45
N ALA A 436 -41.06 -20.14 10.71
CA ALA A 436 -41.26 -21.04 11.85
C ALA A 436 -42.75 -21.23 12.24
N GLY A 437 -43.68 -20.53 11.58
CA GLY A 437 -45.12 -20.59 11.85
C GLY A 437 -45.61 -19.69 12.98
N THR A 438 -44.73 -18.87 13.56
CA THR A 438 -45.04 -17.85 14.57
C THR A 438 -44.75 -16.46 14.02
N LYS A 439 -45.43 -15.42 14.50
CA LYS A 439 -45.12 -14.05 14.07
C LYS A 439 -43.68 -13.69 14.48
N ALA A 440 -42.85 -13.28 13.51
CA ALA A 440 -41.51 -12.78 13.76
C ALA A 440 -41.58 -11.44 14.51
N SER A 441 -40.67 -11.26 15.46
CA SER A 441 -40.55 -10.08 16.32
C SER A 441 -39.17 -9.42 16.23
N LYS A 442 -38.17 -10.17 15.76
CA LYS A 442 -36.76 -9.78 15.66
C LYS A 442 -36.23 -10.05 14.24
N SER A 443 -37.07 -9.84 13.23
CA SER A 443 -36.73 -10.00 11.81
C SER A 443 -36.62 -8.63 11.15
N LEU A 444 -35.40 -8.24 10.77
CA LEU A 444 -35.17 -7.06 9.95
C LEU A 444 -35.72 -7.26 8.53
N LEU A 445 -35.53 -8.45 7.94
CA LEU A 445 -35.97 -8.74 6.57
C LEU A 445 -37.48 -8.59 6.41
N GLU A 446 -38.28 -9.11 7.35
CA GLU A 446 -39.75 -8.95 7.32
C GLU A 446 -40.20 -7.51 7.58
N LYS A 447 -39.29 -6.64 8.02
CA LYS A 447 -39.46 -5.19 8.11
C LYS A 447 -38.80 -4.43 6.97
N GLU A 448 -38.36 -5.12 5.92
CA GLU A 448 -37.72 -4.50 4.75
C GLU A 448 -36.40 -3.80 5.09
N TYR A 449 -35.69 -4.28 6.13
CA TYR A 449 -34.36 -3.83 6.49
C TYR A 449 -33.35 -4.98 6.46
N LEU A 450 -32.09 -4.66 6.22
CA LEU A 450 -30.95 -5.56 6.45
C LEU A 450 -29.89 -4.86 7.29
N GLY A 451 -29.29 -5.58 8.24
CA GLY A 451 -28.22 -5.07 9.11
C GLY A 451 -26.86 -5.66 8.77
N ARG A 452 -25.79 -5.10 9.33
CA ARG A 452 -24.42 -5.62 9.17
C ARG A 452 -23.93 -6.28 10.46
N VAL A 453 -23.41 -7.50 10.36
CA VAL A 453 -22.64 -8.11 11.47
C VAL A 453 -21.26 -7.47 11.50
N LEU A 454 -20.84 -7.03 12.69
CA LEU A 454 -19.54 -6.39 12.92
C LEU A 454 -18.58 -7.30 13.66
N ILE A 455 -19.09 -8.10 14.61
CA ILE A 455 -18.32 -9.06 15.40
C ILE A 455 -19.19 -10.31 15.58
N ASP A 456 -18.61 -11.48 15.35
CA ASP A 456 -19.15 -12.79 15.70
C ASP A 456 -17.92 -13.64 16.03
N GLU A 457 -17.50 -13.65 17.30
CA GLU A 457 -16.22 -14.23 17.71
C GLU A 457 -16.34 -15.03 19.01
N GLU A 458 -15.70 -16.21 19.04
CA GLU A 458 -15.41 -16.99 20.25
C GLU A 458 -13.93 -16.84 20.63
N TYR A 459 -13.64 -16.40 21.86
CA TYR A 459 -12.30 -16.23 22.37
C TYR A 459 -11.86 -17.42 23.23
N GLN A 460 -10.74 -18.03 22.85
CA GLN A 460 -10.09 -19.09 23.64
C GLN A 460 -8.99 -18.50 24.54
N GLY A 461 -9.33 -18.07 25.77
CA GLY A 461 -8.32 -17.61 26.74
C GLY A 461 -8.82 -16.65 27.82
N VAL A 462 -8.08 -16.53 28.91
CA VAL A 462 -8.45 -15.72 30.09
C VAL A 462 -8.36 -14.23 29.78
N ALA A 463 -9.51 -13.59 29.60
CA ALA A 463 -9.62 -12.13 29.60
C ALA A 463 -9.46 -11.58 31.04
N PHE A 464 -8.79 -10.44 31.22
CA PHE A 464 -8.62 -9.79 32.53
C PHE A 464 -9.63 -8.64 32.69
N VAL A 465 -9.95 -8.23 33.93
CA VAL A 465 -10.71 -7.00 34.21
C VAL A 465 -10.08 -5.84 33.46
N GLY A 466 -10.84 -5.18 32.58
CA GLY A 466 -10.34 -4.18 31.67
C GLY A 466 -11.41 -3.66 30.71
N ASN A 467 -10.95 -2.89 29.73
CA ASN A 467 -11.78 -2.25 28.72
C ASN A 467 -11.70 -3.05 27.43
N TYR A 468 -12.86 -3.44 26.89
CA TYR A 468 -12.99 -4.14 25.62
C TYR A 468 -13.52 -3.15 24.60
N SER A 469 -12.74 -2.87 23.57
CA SER A 469 -13.18 -2.03 22.47
C SER A 469 -14.06 -2.86 21.54
N LEU A 470 -15.26 -2.36 21.29
CA LEU A 470 -16.17 -2.87 20.28
C LEU A 470 -16.13 -1.93 19.07
N GLN A 471 -16.85 -2.29 18.01
CA GLN A 471 -16.92 -1.45 16.82
C GLN A 471 -17.85 -0.25 17.02
N GLU A 472 -17.71 0.76 16.17
CA GLU A 472 -18.54 1.98 16.16
C GLU A 472 -18.46 2.79 17.45
N GLY A 473 -17.32 2.77 18.16
CA GLY A 473 -17.13 3.57 19.37
C GLY A 473 -17.80 2.99 20.62
N TYR A 474 -18.33 1.78 20.54
CA TYR A 474 -18.78 1.03 21.71
C TYR A 474 -17.59 0.51 22.53
N GLU A 475 -17.72 0.51 23.85
CA GLU A 475 -16.70 0.01 24.78
C GLU A 475 -17.38 -0.68 25.95
N ILE A 476 -16.87 -1.84 26.37
CA ILE A 476 -17.30 -2.52 27.59
C ILE A 476 -16.25 -2.36 28.67
N ARG A 477 -16.69 -1.90 29.85
CA ARG A 477 -15.87 -1.78 31.05
C ARG A 477 -16.35 -2.71 32.15
N ILE A 478 -15.44 -3.53 32.65
CA ILE A 478 -15.70 -4.37 33.82
C ILE A 478 -15.16 -3.62 35.05
N ARG A 479 -16.03 -3.19 35.96
CA ARG A 479 -15.63 -2.32 37.09
C ARG A 479 -15.48 -3.04 38.43
N ASP A 480 -16.34 -4.00 38.71
CA ASP A 480 -16.40 -4.65 40.03
C ASP A 480 -16.64 -6.17 39.90
N LEU A 481 -16.14 -6.91 40.89
CA LEU A 481 -16.26 -8.35 41.02
C LEU A 481 -16.90 -8.67 42.36
N GLU A 482 -18.13 -9.14 42.35
CA GLU A 482 -18.86 -9.58 43.54
C GLU A 482 -19.31 -11.03 43.38
N ASN A 483 -18.88 -11.91 44.28
CA ASN A 483 -19.40 -13.27 44.50
C ASN A 483 -20.08 -13.93 43.27
N ASP A 484 -19.28 -14.36 42.29
CA ASP A 484 -19.70 -15.02 41.04
C ASP A 484 -20.40 -14.11 40.00
N SER A 485 -20.21 -12.79 40.09
CA SER A 485 -20.73 -11.80 39.15
C SER A 485 -19.77 -10.64 38.89
N ILE A 486 -19.91 -10.02 37.73
CA ILE A 486 -19.27 -8.77 37.34
C ILE A 486 -20.28 -7.64 37.21
N PHE A 487 -19.83 -6.41 37.46
CA PHE A 487 -20.52 -5.22 36.97
C PHE A 487 -19.92 -4.81 35.62
N LEU A 488 -20.70 -5.00 34.56
CA LEU A 488 -20.39 -4.63 33.18
C LEU A 488 -21.04 -3.28 32.88
N GLU A 489 -20.27 -2.30 32.43
CA GLU A 489 -20.75 -1.01 31.97
C GLU A 489 -20.49 -0.88 30.46
N LEU A 490 -21.54 -0.57 29.70
CA LEU A 490 -21.45 -0.27 28.28
C LEU A 490 -21.30 1.24 28.08
N LEU A 491 -20.36 1.63 27.23
CA LEU A 491 -20.12 3.00 26.83
C LEU A 491 -20.23 3.13 25.30
N LYS A 492 -20.58 4.33 24.84
CA LYS A 492 -20.48 4.75 23.45
C LYS A 492 -19.79 6.10 23.42
N ASP A 493 -18.72 6.21 22.65
CA ASP A 493 -17.91 7.43 22.52
C ASP A 493 -17.44 7.99 23.88
N GLY A 494 -17.10 7.08 24.80
CA GLY A 494 -16.66 7.40 26.17
C GLY A 494 -17.77 7.79 27.15
N ALA A 495 -19.02 7.87 26.72
CA ALA A 495 -20.18 8.11 27.58
C ALA A 495 -20.85 6.78 27.99
N SER A 496 -21.12 6.60 29.29
CA SER A 496 -21.86 5.43 29.78
C SER A 496 -23.30 5.45 29.27
N ILE A 497 -23.71 4.35 28.64
CA ILE A 497 -25.09 4.11 28.21
C ILE A 497 -25.84 3.43 29.35
N GLU A 498 -25.33 2.28 29.79
CA GLU A 498 -25.93 1.48 30.85
C GLU A 498 -24.89 0.61 31.57
N GLY A 499 -25.32 -0.03 32.66
CA GLY A 499 -24.52 -1.04 33.33
C GLY A 499 -25.39 -2.12 33.98
N SER A 500 -24.88 -3.33 33.99
CA SER A 500 -25.60 -4.52 34.42
C SER A 500 -24.71 -5.44 35.25
N VAL A 501 -25.34 -6.18 36.18
CA VAL A 501 -24.67 -7.24 36.94
C VAL A 501 -24.85 -8.56 36.19
N VAL A 502 -23.74 -9.12 35.73
CA VAL A 502 -23.71 -10.33 34.89
C VAL A 502 -23.05 -11.46 35.67
N ARG A 503 -23.67 -12.63 35.72
CA ARG A 503 -23.13 -13.80 36.44
C ARG A 503 -22.18 -14.59 35.54
N SER A 504 -21.39 -15.48 36.14
CA SER A 504 -20.70 -16.52 35.37
C SER A 504 -21.69 -17.35 34.54
N ASN A 505 -21.20 -17.81 33.40
CA ASN A 505 -21.93 -18.58 32.39
C ASN A 505 -23.26 -17.92 31.98
N SER A 506 -23.25 -16.60 31.80
CA SER A 506 -24.43 -15.83 31.36
C SER A 506 -24.07 -14.77 30.31
N THR A 507 -25.07 -14.39 29.52
CA THR A 507 -24.90 -13.41 28.44
C THR A 507 -25.46 -12.06 28.86
N TYR A 508 -24.63 -11.03 28.75
CA TYR A 508 -25.09 -9.65 28.72
C TYR A 508 -25.64 -9.34 27.34
N ILE A 509 -26.82 -8.72 27.28
CA ILE A 509 -27.49 -8.35 26.03
C ILE A 509 -27.84 -6.87 26.13
N TYR A 510 -27.39 -6.11 25.13
CA TYR A 510 -27.83 -4.74 24.91
C TYR A 510 -28.75 -4.71 23.70
N GLU A 511 -29.93 -4.12 23.89
CA GLU A 511 -30.99 -4.05 22.89
C GLU A 511 -31.19 -2.61 22.44
N LYS A 512 -31.52 -2.44 21.16
CA LYS A 512 -31.81 -1.14 20.56
C LYS A 512 -32.87 -1.29 19.47
N ASP A 513 -33.73 -0.30 19.34
CA ASP A 513 -34.64 -0.21 18.19
C ASP A 513 -33.82 0.04 16.91
N LEU A 514 -33.97 -0.84 15.92
CA LEU A 514 -33.33 -0.72 14.60
C LEU A 514 -34.38 -0.82 13.50
N GLY A 515 -34.53 0.26 12.72
CA GLY A 515 -35.61 0.39 11.75
C GLY A 515 -36.97 0.31 12.45
N ASP A 516 -37.84 -0.59 11.96
CA ASP A 516 -39.16 -0.89 12.54
C ASP A 516 -39.16 -2.16 13.41
N VAL A 517 -37.99 -2.55 13.94
CA VAL A 517 -37.82 -3.65 14.89
C VAL A 517 -37.43 -3.11 16.26
N ASP A 518 -38.35 -3.25 17.21
CA ASP A 518 -38.17 -2.81 18.60
C ASP A 518 -37.30 -3.80 19.40
N ASP A 519 -36.55 -3.28 20.38
CA ASP A 519 -35.75 -4.03 21.36
C ASP A 519 -34.81 -5.08 20.70
N LEU A 520 -34.24 -4.83 19.52
CA LEU A 520 -33.40 -5.82 18.83
C LEU A 520 -32.07 -5.99 19.59
N PRO A 521 -31.67 -7.20 19.99
CA PRO A 521 -30.32 -7.43 20.51
C PRO A 521 -29.27 -6.97 19.50
N ILE A 522 -28.39 -6.05 19.88
CA ILE A 522 -27.33 -5.54 18.99
C ILE A 522 -25.92 -5.83 19.50
N ILE A 523 -25.76 -6.05 20.81
CA ILE A 523 -24.50 -6.50 21.41
C ILE A 523 -24.83 -7.65 22.37
N MET A 524 -24.12 -8.76 22.22
CA MET A 524 -24.18 -9.89 23.13
C MET A 524 -22.77 -10.22 23.61
N VAL A 525 -22.59 -10.37 24.93
CA VAL A 525 -21.30 -10.72 25.53
C VAL A 525 -21.49 -11.86 26.51
N HIS A 526 -20.86 -13.00 26.22
CA HIS A 526 -20.88 -14.13 27.14
C HIS A 526 -19.76 -13.97 28.18
N VAL A 527 -20.13 -14.18 29.43
CA VAL A 527 -19.19 -14.23 30.55
C VAL A 527 -19.07 -15.68 30.96
N ASP A 528 -17.95 -16.33 30.65
CA ASP A 528 -17.67 -17.72 31.01
C ASP A 528 -17.55 -17.88 32.53
N ASN A 529 -16.56 -17.21 33.14
CA ASN A 529 -16.22 -17.46 34.53
C ASN A 529 -15.91 -16.17 35.29
N VAL A 530 -16.27 -16.15 36.57
CA VAL A 530 -15.98 -15.04 37.48
C VAL A 530 -15.26 -15.58 38.69
N PHE A 531 -13.97 -15.27 38.80
CA PHE A 531 -13.14 -15.69 39.92
C PHE A 531 -12.87 -14.51 40.85
N ASN A 532 -13.20 -14.66 42.13
CA ASN A 532 -12.92 -13.65 43.14
C ASN A 532 -12.24 -14.29 44.37
N ASN A 533 -10.99 -13.91 44.65
CA ASN A 533 -10.26 -14.30 45.85
C ASN A 533 -9.65 -13.06 46.53
N ILE A 534 -9.29 -13.19 47.81
CA ILE A 534 -8.87 -12.14 48.77
C ILE A 534 -7.72 -11.24 48.23
N SER A 535 -6.97 -11.67 47.21
CA SER A 535 -5.86 -10.90 46.62
C SER A 535 -5.93 -10.68 45.10
N LYS A 536 -6.82 -11.35 44.36
CA LYS A 536 -6.98 -11.22 42.90
C LYS A 536 -8.40 -11.66 42.49
N GLY A 537 -9.07 -10.79 41.75
CA GLY A 537 -10.30 -11.14 41.04
C GLY A 537 -10.11 -10.98 39.53
N PHE A 538 -10.71 -11.88 38.74
CA PHE A 538 -10.79 -11.78 37.28
C PHE A 538 -12.10 -12.37 36.78
N ALA A 539 -12.55 -11.93 35.60
CA ALA A 539 -13.66 -12.55 34.89
C ALA A 539 -13.29 -12.75 33.43
N THR A 540 -13.74 -13.85 32.84
CA THR A 540 -13.46 -14.24 31.47
C THR A 540 -14.65 -13.93 30.58
N ILE A 541 -14.39 -13.21 29.48
CA ILE A 541 -15.28 -13.10 28.33
C ILE A 541 -14.71 -14.04 27.28
N ASP A 542 -15.54 -14.93 26.77
CA ASP A 542 -15.21 -15.95 25.78
C ASP A 542 -16.05 -15.83 24.52
N ALA A 543 -17.03 -14.91 24.46
CA ALA A 543 -17.73 -14.62 23.21
C ALA A 543 -18.28 -13.20 23.15
N ILE A 544 -18.20 -12.60 21.97
CA ILE A 544 -18.80 -11.30 21.64
C ILE A 544 -19.50 -11.42 20.29
N PHE A 545 -20.74 -10.94 20.23
CA PHE A 545 -21.46 -10.71 19.00
C PHE A 545 -21.93 -9.25 18.94
N GLN A 546 -21.80 -8.62 17.79
CA GLN A 546 -22.22 -7.25 17.55
C GLN A 546 -22.78 -7.10 16.13
N ILE A 547 -23.96 -6.49 16.01
CA ILE A 547 -24.43 -5.90 14.75
C ILE A 547 -24.32 -4.38 14.79
N SER A 548 -24.18 -3.79 13.61
CA SER A 548 -24.08 -2.35 13.43
C SER A 548 -25.37 -1.66 13.83
N ASP A 549 -25.23 -0.53 14.53
CA ASP A 549 -26.34 0.37 14.83
C ASP A 549 -26.39 1.61 13.91
N GLN A 550 -25.53 1.63 12.89
CA GLN A 550 -25.40 2.69 11.90
C GLN A 550 -25.68 2.21 10.46
N PHE A 551 -25.26 0.99 10.13
CA PHE A 551 -25.35 0.39 8.80
C PHE A 551 -26.58 -0.52 8.72
N ILE A 552 -27.71 0.11 8.37
CA ILE A 552 -28.96 -0.57 8.03
C ILE A 552 -29.38 -0.13 6.63
N ILE A 553 -29.73 -1.08 5.76
CA ILE A 553 -30.20 -0.80 4.40
C ILE A 553 -31.67 -1.16 4.24
N HIS A 554 -32.40 -0.34 3.50
CA HIS A 554 -33.82 -0.54 3.23
C HIS A 554 -34.02 -1.31 1.91
N VAL A 555 -34.72 -2.44 1.99
CA VAL A 555 -35.03 -3.36 0.90
C VAL A 555 -36.54 -3.48 0.78
N GLU A 556 -37.18 -2.49 0.14
CA GLU A 556 -38.63 -2.41 -0.06
C GLU A 556 -39.02 -2.77 -1.50
N GLU A 557 -40.22 -3.33 -1.68
CA GLU A 557 -40.80 -3.56 -3.00
C GLU A 557 -40.91 -2.24 -3.79
N GLY A 558 -40.40 -2.24 -5.02
CA GLY A 558 -40.35 -1.08 -5.90
C GLY A 558 -39.01 -0.35 -5.88
N ASN A 559 -38.10 -0.63 -4.94
CA ASN A 559 -36.76 -0.06 -4.93
C ASN A 559 -35.97 -0.49 -6.18
N GLY A 560 -35.50 0.49 -6.94
CA GLY A 560 -34.59 0.28 -8.08
C GLY A 560 -33.13 0.25 -7.65
N ILE A 561 -32.37 -0.70 -8.18
CA ILE A 561 -30.94 -0.89 -7.97
C ILE A 561 -30.30 -1.19 -9.33
N GLY A 562 -29.65 -0.19 -9.92
CA GLY A 562 -29.17 -0.28 -11.30
C GLY A 562 -30.33 -0.43 -12.29
N GLU A 563 -30.24 -1.41 -13.18
CA GLU A 563 -31.25 -1.82 -14.15
C GLU A 563 -32.22 -2.88 -13.59
N MET A 564 -32.14 -3.16 -12.28
CA MET A 564 -32.97 -4.13 -11.59
C MET A 564 -33.88 -3.44 -10.57
N GLN A 565 -35.04 -4.02 -10.30
CA GLN A 565 -36.02 -3.54 -9.32
C GLN A 565 -36.42 -4.67 -8.39
N ILE A 566 -36.47 -4.38 -7.08
CA ILE A 566 -37.04 -5.29 -6.08
C ILE A 566 -38.55 -5.41 -6.33
N VAL A 567 -39.02 -6.63 -6.56
CA VAL A 567 -40.44 -6.92 -6.85
C VAL A 567 -41.12 -7.77 -5.79
N ASN A 568 -40.35 -8.35 -4.85
CA ASN A 568 -40.90 -9.03 -3.69
C ASN A 568 -39.85 -9.11 -2.59
N VAL A 569 -40.30 -8.88 -1.35
CA VAL A 569 -39.56 -9.09 -0.12
C VAL A 569 -40.49 -9.85 0.81
N ASP A 570 -40.12 -11.07 1.16
CA ASP A 570 -40.93 -11.91 2.04
C ASP A 570 -40.04 -12.69 3.01
N PRO A 571 -40.62 -13.42 3.99
CA PRO A 571 -39.85 -14.12 5.01
C PRO A 571 -38.83 -15.14 4.48
N ARG A 572 -38.88 -15.50 3.19
CA ARG A 572 -37.95 -16.42 2.53
C ARG A 572 -36.79 -15.70 1.85
N GLY A 573 -36.93 -14.43 1.47
CA GLY A 573 -35.89 -13.76 0.68
C GLY A 573 -36.34 -12.52 -0.10
N ILE A 574 -35.49 -12.13 -1.06
CA ILE A 574 -35.65 -10.95 -1.91
C ILE A 574 -35.59 -11.37 -3.38
N TRP A 575 -36.48 -10.82 -4.19
CA TRP A 575 -36.51 -11.01 -5.64
C TRP A 575 -36.40 -9.69 -6.37
N MET A 576 -35.49 -9.66 -7.35
CA MET A 576 -35.30 -8.52 -8.25
C MET A 576 -35.43 -8.95 -9.70
N VAL A 577 -35.90 -8.05 -10.55
CA VAL A 577 -36.04 -8.26 -12.00
C VAL A 577 -35.72 -6.98 -12.76
N ASN A 578 -35.44 -7.07 -14.06
CA ASN A 578 -35.32 -5.88 -14.90
C ASN A 578 -36.69 -5.26 -15.20
N ASP A 579 -36.89 -3.98 -14.92
CA ASP A 579 -38.17 -3.27 -15.13
C ASP A 579 -38.32 -2.72 -16.56
N ASP A 580 -37.20 -2.42 -17.24
CA ASP A 580 -37.14 -2.04 -18.65
C ASP A 580 -36.34 -3.06 -19.51
N TYR A 581 -36.30 -2.81 -20.81
CA TYR A 581 -35.55 -3.61 -21.77
C TYR A 581 -34.05 -3.37 -21.63
N ILE A 582 -33.27 -4.46 -21.65
CA ILE A 582 -31.81 -4.41 -21.60
C ILE A 582 -31.24 -4.88 -22.94
N ASN A 583 -30.32 -4.11 -23.53
CA ASN A 583 -29.69 -4.44 -24.81
C ASN A 583 -28.29 -5.03 -24.58
N LEU A 584 -28.07 -6.25 -25.07
CA LEU A 584 -26.79 -6.95 -25.07
C LEU A 584 -26.09 -6.71 -26.41
N ASN A 585 -25.72 -5.45 -26.64
CA ASN A 585 -25.09 -5.02 -27.88
C ASN A 585 -23.71 -5.68 -28.05
N ARG A 586 -23.27 -5.78 -29.30
CA ARG A 586 -21.92 -6.25 -29.62
C ARG A 586 -20.87 -5.32 -28.99
N ASP A 587 -19.77 -5.90 -28.52
CA ASP A 587 -18.66 -5.18 -27.86
C ASP A 587 -19.17 -4.19 -26.81
N SER A 588 -19.91 -4.70 -25.82
CA SER A 588 -20.49 -3.84 -24.80
C SER A 588 -20.43 -4.45 -23.42
N THR A 589 -20.45 -3.55 -22.44
CA THR A 589 -20.64 -3.87 -21.03
C THR A 589 -22.00 -3.33 -20.58
N VAL A 590 -22.75 -4.16 -19.87
CA VAL A 590 -24.05 -3.81 -19.29
C VAL A 590 -23.97 -3.95 -17.78
N SER A 591 -24.12 -2.85 -17.04
CA SER A 591 -24.17 -2.89 -15.58
C SER A 591 -25.61 -3.13 -15.12
N LEU A 592 -25.89 -4.30 -14.53
CA LEU A 592 -27.24 -4.64 -14.05
C LEU A 592 -27.51 -4.06 -12.66
N ALA A 593 -26.55 -4.23 -11.76
CA ALA A 593 -26.56 -3.69 -10.40
C ALA A 593 -25.12 -3.71 -9.87
N PRO A 594 -24.84 -3.20 -8.65
CA PRO A 594 -23.53 -3.36 -8.02
C PRO A 594 -23.04 -4.80 -8.11
N MET A 595 -21.76 -4.98 -8.46
CA MET A 595 -21.08 -6.28 -8.64
C MET A 595 -21.63 -7.18 -9.77
N MET A 596 -22.65 -6.75 -10.51
CA MET A 596 -23.28 -7.53 -11.58
C MET A 596 -23.15 -6.84 -12.94
N ASN A 597 -21.98 -6.97 -13.57
CA ASN A 597 -21.74 -6.46 -14.91
C ASN A 597 -21.76 -7.62 -15.92
N ILE A 598 -22.36 -7.40 -17.09
CA ILE A 598 -22.35 -8.37 -18.19
C ILE A 598 -21.42 -7.87 -19.27
N ARG A 599 -20.39 -8.67 -19.61
CA ARG A 599 -19.56 -8.45 -20.80
C ARG A 599 -20.19 -9.19 -21.97
N VAL A 600 -20.30 -8.53 -23.12
CA VAL A 600 -20.87 -9.10 -24.36
C VAL A 600 -19.83 -9.12 -25.47
N ALA A 601 -19.72 -10.25 -26.15
CA ALA A 601 -18.77 -10.48 -27.24
C ALA A 601 -18.91 -9.50 -28.41
N ASP A 602 -17.79 -9.15 -29.04
CA ASP A 602 -17.69 -8.58 -30.39
C ASP A 602 -17.92 -9.65 -31.48
N ASN A 603 -19.11 -10.27 -31.48
CA ASN A 603 -19.44 -11.33 -32.45
C ASN A 603 -20.87 -11.19 -32.96
N ASP A 604 -21.22 -11.82 -34.09
CA ASP A 604 -22.60 -12.00 -34.54
C ASP A 604 -23.38 -12.91 -33.57
N THR A 605 -22.75 -13.99 -33.13
CA THR A 605 -23.28 -14.91 -32.13
C THR A 605 -23.26 -14.24 -30.76
N LEU A 606 -24.40 -14.14 -30.09
CA LEU A 606 -24.46 -13.57 -28.75
C LEU A 606 -23.78 -14.51 -27.75
N ARG A 607 -22.70 -14.04 -27.15
CA ARG A 607 -22.02 -14.65 -26.00
C ARG A 607 -21.78 -13.59 -24.93
N TYR A 608 -21.86 -14.02 -23.68
CA TYR A 608 -21.71 -13.12 -22.55
C TYR A 608 -21.36 -13.86 -21.26
N TYR A 609 -20.75 -13.16 -20.32
CA TYR A 609 -20.55 -13.62 -18.95
C TYR A 609 -20.89 -12.51 -17.95
N LEU A 610 -21.26 -12.90 -16.73
CA LEU A 610 -21.37 -12.00 -15.58
C LEU A 610 -19.99 -11.83 -14.93
N TYR A 611 -19.64 -10.63 -14.53
CA TYR A 611 -18.40 -10.33 -13.82
C TYR A 611 -18.55 -9.18 -12.83
N THR A 612 -17.67 -9.20 -11.83
CA THR A 612 -17.42 -8.08 -10.92
C THR A 612 -15.98 -7.60 -11.13
N GLN A 613 -15.67 -6.44 -10.59
CA GLN A 613 -14.32 -5.89 -10.61
C GLN A 613 -13.72 -5.95 -9.22
N GLU A 614 -12.42 -6.24 -9.15
CA GLU A 614 -11.62 -6.16 -7.92
C GLU A 614 -10.37 -5.32 -8.16
N TYR A 615 -10.10 -4.35 -7.29
CA TYR A 615 -8.88 -3.56 -7.33
C TYR A 615 -7.78 -4.24 -6.52
N ILE A 616 -6.75 -4.72 -7.20
CA ILE A 616 -5.67 -5.52 -6.61
C ILE A 616 -4.41 -4.68 -6.45
N VAL A 617 -3.87 -4.68 -5.23
CA VAL A 617 -2.56 -4.12 -4.89
C VAL A 617 -1.78 -5.23 -4.19
N PRO A 618 -0.82 -5.88 -4.86
CA PRO A 618 -0.07 -6.99 -4.27
C PRO A 618 0.73 -6.56 -3.05
N SER A 619 0.96 -7.47 -2.10
CA SER A 619 1.92 -7.21 -1.04
C SER A 619 3.30 -6.86 -1.62
N PRO A 620 4.03 -5.91 -0.99
CA PRO A 620 5.39 -5.59 -1.42
C PRO A 620 6.30 -6.82 -1.47
N SER A 621 7.09 -6.94 -2.53
CA SER A 621 8.09 -7.99 -2.68
C SER A 621 9.40 -7.62 -1.96
N PRO A 622 10.34 -8.57 -1.79
CA PRO A 622 11.69 -8.21 -1.37
C PRO A 622 12.42 -7.40 -2.47
N PRO A 623 12.93 -6.19 -2.18
CA PRO A 623 13.59 -5.35 -3.16
C PRO A 623 14.93 -5.91 -3.60
N THR A 624 15.31 -5.54 -4.82
CA THR A 624 16.71 -5.63 -5.26
C THR A 624 17.46 -4.38 -4.79
N ILE A 625 18.42 -4.56 -3.90
CA ILE A 625 19.23 -3.47 -3.33
C ILE A 625 20.66 -3.55 -3.86
N ILE A 626 21.19 -2.40 -4.27
CA ILE A 626 22.58 -2.22 -4.68
C ILE A 626 23.26 -1.35 -3.63
N VAL A 627 24.15 -1.97 -2.84
CA VAL A 627 24.98 -1.30 -1.83
C VAL A 627 26.42 -1.07 -2.33
N PRO A 628 27.12 -0.05 -1.84
CA PRO A 628 28.53 0.17 -2.17
C PRO A 628 29.46 -0.79 -1.42
N ASP A 629 30.46 -1.35 -2.10
CA ASP A 629 31.38 -2.35 -1.53
C ASP A 629 32.22 -1.84 -0.34
N ASN A 630 32.79 -0.65 -0.48
CA ASN A 630 33.61 0.00 0.55
C ASN A 630 33.28 1.49 0.61
N VAL A 631 32.89 1.95 1.78
CA VAL A 631 32.58 3.34 2.07
C VAL A 631 33.73 3.93 2.89
N THR A 632 34.14 5.16 2.59
CA THR A 632 35.09 5.89 3.43
C THR A 632 34.33 6.84 4.33
N SER A 633 34.68 6.89 5.62
CA SER A 633 34.07 7.82 6.58
C SER A 633 34.10 9.26 6.06
N LYS A 634 33.00 10.02 6.22
CA LYS A 634 32.80 11.37 5.66
C LYS A 634 32.81 11.48 4.12
N THR A 635 32.60 10.39 3.39
CA THR A 635 32.45 10.44 1.92
C THR A 635 31.06 9.98 1.48
N PRO A 636 30.49 10.52 0.40
CA PRO A 636 29.21 10.09 -0.14
C PRO A 636 29.19 8.61 -0.54
N ALA A 637 28.23 7.87 0.00
CA ALA A 637 27.91 6.49 -0.35
C ALA A 637 26.53 6.46 -1.01
N SER A 638 26.45 6.01 -2.26
CA SER A 638 25.19 5.95 -3.01
C SER A 638 24.56 4.57 -2.91
N PHE A 639 23.23 4.55 -2.81
CA PHE A 639 22.43 3.33 -2.74
C PHE A 639 21.33 3.40 -3.80
N THR A 640 21.03 2.25 -4.39
CA THR A 640 19.92 2.10 -5.33
C THR A 640 19.06 0.93 -4.86
N MET A 641 17.75 1.11 -4.91
CA MET A 641 16.77 0.08 -4.63
C MET A 641 15.74 0.02 -5.76
N ILE A 642 15.39 -1.18 -6.20
CA ILE A 642 14.32 -1.44 -7.17
C ILE A 642 13.33 -2.39 -6.51
N GLU A 643 12.05 -2.04 -6.55
CA GLU A 643 10.98 -2.75 -5.85
C GLU A 643 9.73 -2.90 -6.73
N GLN A 644 8.99 -4.01 -6.53
CA GLN A 644 7.64 -4.23 -7.05
C GLN A 644 6.62 -4.18 -5.89
N ALA A 645 6.09 -3.00 -5.59
CA ALA A 645 5.21 -2.78 -4.43
C ALA A 645 3.94 -1.99 -4.73
N ALA A 646 3.69 -1.66 -6.00
CA ALA A 646 2.49 -0.92 -6.41
C ALA A 646 2.29 0.36 -5.57
N GLU A 647 1.07 0.70 -5.13
CA GLU A 647 0.75 1.97 -4.45
C GLU A 647 1.52 2.23 -3.14
N ILE A 648 2.77 2.70 -3.25
CA ILE A 648 3.64 3.03 -2.12
C ILE A 648 2.97 4.06 -1.19
N ARG A 649 2.95 3.74 0.11
CA ARG A 649 2.54 4.64 1.20
C ARG A 649 3.76 5.20 1.94
N GLU A 650 4.73 4.35 2.24
CA GLU A 650 5.94 4.74 2.97
C GLU A 650 7.12 3.87 2.57
N VAL A 651 8.30 4.48 2.41
CA VAL A 651 9.58 3.77 2.31
C VAL A 651 10.56 4.39 3.29
N THR A 652 10.98 3.60 4.28
CA THR A 652 11.94 4.02 5.30
C THR A 652 13.19 3.16 5.23
N VAL A 653 14.36 3.79 5.20
CA VAL A 653 15.67 3.14 5.21
C VAL A 653 16.39 3.40 6.51
N GLU A 654 17.10 2.39 7.01
CA GLU A 654 17.91 2.46 8.22
C GLU A 654 19.31 1.90 7.97
N ILE A 655 20.33 2.59 8.46
CA ILE A 655 21.70 2.07 8.49
C ILE A 655 22.07 1.79 9.93
N VAL A 656 22.52 0.57 10.18
CA VAL A 656 22.78 0.03 11.50
C VAL A 656 24.26 -0.35 11.61
N ASP A 657 24.88 -0.01 12.73
CA ASP A 657 26.28 -0.35 13.01
C ASP A 657 26.45 -1.79 13.52
N SER A 658 27.70 -2.21 13.74
CA SER A 658 28.02 -3.56 14.23
C SER A 658 27.50 -3.88 15.64
N SER A 659 27.07 -2.87 16.38
CA SER A 659 26.42 -3.03 17.70
C SER A 659 24.90 -3.11 17.59
N ASN A 660 24.37 -3.24 16.38
CA ASN A 660 22.94 -3.26 16.06
C ASN A 660 22.21 -1.96 16.44
N ARG A 661 22.93 -0.83 16.43
CA ARG A 661 22.41 0.50 16.73
C ARG A 661 22.15 1.28 15.44
N THR A 662 20.96 1.83 15.28
CA THR A 662 20.61 2.67 14.13
C THR A 662 21.41 3.97 14.17
N VAL A 663 22.23 4.21 13.16
CA VAL A 663 23.04 5.44 13.04
C VAL A 663 22.45 6.44 12.06
N PHE A 664 21.61 5.98 11.14
CA PHE A 664 20.92 6.78 10.13
C PHE A 664 19.55 6.17 9.87
N SER A 665 18.52 7.01 9.77
CA SER A 665 17.18 6.59 9.37
C SER A 665 16.51 7.68 8.54
N ARG A 666 15.87 7.34 7.43
CA ARG A 666 15.20 8.31 6.55
C ARG A 666 13.96 7.72 5.93
N ASP A 667 12.90 8.51 5.93
CA ASP A 667 11.79 8.36 4.98
C ASP A 667 12.28 8.85 3.61
N ILE A 668 12.32 7.95 2.64
CA ILE A 668 12.70 8.19 1.26
C ILE A 668 11.54 7.99 0.29
N THR A 669 10.30 7.97 0.77
CA THR A 669 9.08 7.78 -0.05
C THR A 669 9.08 8.71 -1.26
N ASN A 670 9.40 9.98 -1.03
CA ASN A 670 9.41 11.01 -2.07
C ASN A 670 10.59 10.89 -3.07
N PHE A 671 11.50 9.94 -2.87
CA PHE A 671 12.62 9.70 -3.80
C PHE A 671 12.25 8.65 -4.87
N GLY A 672 11.11 7.98 -4.72
CA GLY A 672 10.63 6.96 -5.64
C GLY A 672 10.40 7.52 -7.04
N GLN A 673 10.97 6.84 -8.03
CA GLN A 673 10.73 7.07 -9.45
C GLN A 673 10.16 5.79 -10.05
N GLY A 674 8.96 5.86 -10.60
CA GLY A 674 8.24 4.69 -11.09
C GLY A 674 6.77 4.99 -11.35
N SER A 675 6.06 3.97 -11.85
CA SER A 675 4.61 4.02 -12.04
C SER A 675 4.07 2.60 -12.11
N GLY A 676 2.82 2.40 -11.69
CA GLY A 676 2.22 1.08 -11.63
C GLY A 676 2.86 0.26 -10.51
N GLU A 677 3.36 -0.93 -10.83
CA GLU A 677 3.91 -1.86 -9.85
C GLU A 677 5.35 -1.54 -9.42
N PHE A 678 6.17 -0.96 -10.30
CA PHE A 678 7.62 -0.88 -10.13
C PHE A 678 8.11 0.51 -9.72
N TRP A 679 9.00 0.53 -8.74
CA TRP A 679 9.60 1.74 -8.18
C TRP A 679 11.11 1.61 -8.04
N MET A 680 11.82 2.70 -8.32
CA MET A 680 13.25 2.82 -8.12
C MET A 680 13.56 3.98 -7.17
N TYR A 681 14.41 3.73 -6.19
CA TYR A 681 14.88 4.71 -5.21
C TYR A 681 16.38 4.87 -5.32
N ASN A 682 16.84 6.12 -5.26
CA ASN A 682 18.25 6.47 -5.19
C ASN A 682 18.48 7.45 -4.05
N TRP A 683 19.40 7.14 -3.15
CA TRP A 683 19.77 8.05 -2.07
C TRP A 683 21.25 7.97 -1.72
N VAL A 684 21.72 8.96 -0.96
CA VAL A 684 23.12 9.09 -0.57
C VAL A 684 23.22 9.21 0.95
N TRP A 685 24.14 8.43 1.54
CA TRP A 685 24.59 8.62 2.91
C TRP A 685 26.03 9.12 2.92
N ASN A 686 26.33 10.22 3.60
CA ASN A 686 27.69 10.79 3.65
C ASN A 686 28.67 10.04 4.56
N ALA A 687 28.29 8.83 5.02
CA ALA A 687 29.06 8.04 5.98
C ALA A 687 29.36 8.85 7.27
N THR A 688 28.33 9.50 7.80
CA THR A 688 28.38 10.36 8.98
C THR A 688 27.36 9.95 10.04
N THR A 689 27.63 10.32 11.30
CA THR A 689 26.72 10.22 12.45
C THR A 689 26.64 11.55 13.16
N LEU A 690 25.63 11.77 14.00
CA LEU A 690 25.55 12.97 14.84
C LEU A 690 26.25 12.75 16.17
N GLN A 691 26.86 13.80 16.72
CA GLN A 691 27.49 13.85 18.05
C GLN A 691 27.03 15.08 18.81
N LEU A 692 26.72 14.92 20.08
CA LEU A 692 26.35 16.02 20.99
C LEU A 692 27.57 16.87 21.38
N SER A 693 27.38 18.18 21.50
CA SER A 693 28.44 19.16 21.76
C SER A 693 29.04 19.09 23.17
N ASP A 694 28.27 18.60 24.14
CA ASP A 694 28.63 18.62 25.56
C ASP A 694 29.48 17.40 25.97
N ASP A 695 29.21 16.23 25.38
CA ASP A 695 29.87 15.00 25.79
C ASP A 695 30.35 14.09 24.63
N ASN A 696 30.20 14.55 23.39
CA ASN A 696 30.47 13.77 22.17
C ASN A 696 29.66 12.48 22.05
N GLY A 697 28.56 12.34 22.80
CA GLY A 697 27.63 11.22 22.73
C GLY A 697 27.02 11.15 21.32
N ARG A 698 27.07 9.97 20.71
CA ARG A 698 26.54 9.77 19.36
C ARG A 698 25.04 9.52 19.41
N ILE A 699 24.30 10.19 18.54
CA ILE A 699 22.86 9.95 18.32
C ILE A 699 22.62 9.64 16.84
N MET A 700 21.49 9.00 16.56
CA MET A 700 21.05 8.72 15.19
C MET A 700 20.81 9.98 14.36
N ASP A 701 21.14 9.91 13.07
CA ASP A 701 20.79 10.91 12.07
C ASP A 701 19.45 10.56 11.42
N VAL A 702 18.39 11.23 11.85
CA VAL A 702 17.03 11.14 11.25
C VAL A 702 16.70 12.33 10.36
N GLY A 703 17.67 13.23 10.17
CA GLY A 703 17.54 14.57 9.58
C GLY A 703 16.37 15.41 10.02
N GLU A 704 15.38 15.57 9.14
CA GLU A 704 14.27 16.49 9.41
C GLU A 704 13.21 15.90 10.35
N ASN A 705 13.30 14.60 10.63
CA ASN A 705 12.46 13.92 11.60
C ASN A 705 12.91 14.19 13.03
N LEU A 706 12.15 13.67 13.99
CA LEU A 706 12.38 13.88 15.41
C LEU A 706 13.25 12.77 15.99
N VAL A 707 14.35 13.13 16.65
CA VAL A 707 15.14 12.19 17.44
C VAL A 707 14.37 11.89 18.73
N PRO A 708 14.07 10.62 19.05
CA PRO A 708 13.35 10.27 20.28
C PRO A 708 14.20 10.59 21.52
N ALA A 709 13.56 11.16 22.54
CA ALA A 709 14.20 11.47 23.81
C ALA A 709 13.20 11.44 24.97
N LEU A 710 13.73 11.38 26.19
CA LEU A 710 12.97 11.56 27.42
C LEU A 710 13.28 12.95 27.98
N LEU A 711 12.27 13.81 28.05
CA LEU A 711 12.35 15.14 28.65
C LEU A 711 11.94 15.08 30.12
N ARG A 712 12.71 15.74 30.97
CA ARG A 712 12.32 16.01 32.35
C ARG A 712 12.43 17.51 32.59
N LEU A 713 11.34 18.16 32.97
CA LEU A 713 11.31 19.63 33.13
C LEU A 713 12.14 20.13 34.32
N ASN A 714 12.11 19.39 35.43
CA ASN A 714 12.93 19.62 36.62
C ASN A 714 13.04 18.32 37.43
N GLN A 715 13.83 18.31 38.52
CA GLN A 715 14.08 17.11 39.32
C GLN A 715 12.82 16.45 39.94
N SER A 716 11.73 17.20 40.08
CA SER A 716 10.46 16.71 40.64
C SER A 716 9.42 16.32 39.59
N SER A 717 9.68 16.58 38.31
CA SER A 717 8.77 16.26 37.20
C SER A 717 8.98 14.81 36.72
N PRO A 718 7.92 14.12 36.23
CA PRO A 718 8.06 12.84 35.55
C PRO A 718 8.84 12.99 34.23
N GLU A 719 9.38 11.87 33.73
CA GLU A 719 9.95 11.82 32.38
C GLU A 719 8.82 11.71 31.35
N GLU A 720 8.95 12.50 30.29
CA GLU A 720 8.00 12.56 29.18
C GLU A 720 8.69 12.12 27.89
N GLN A 721 8.07 11.20 27.14
CA GLN A 721 8.53 10.84 25.80
C GLN A 721 8.31 12.03 24.86
N VAL A 722 9.38 12.52 24.25
CA VAL A 722 9.38 13.64 23.31
C VAL A 722 10.18 13.30 22.06
N GLY A 723 9.97 14.08 21.01
CA GLY A 723 10.81 14.14 19.82
C GLY A 723 11.57 15.46 19.76
N VAL A 724 12.87 15.39 19.43
CA VAL A 724 13.76 16.56 19.33
C VAL A 724 14.14 16.77 17.87
N TYR A 725 13.82 17.93 17.33
CA TYR A 725 14.23 18.35 15.99
C TYR A 725 15.51 19.17 16.08
N PHE A 726 16.54 18.80 15.31
CA PHE A 726 17.74 19.62 15.12
C PHE A 726 17.67 20.33 13.76
N ASN A 727 17.92 21.63 13.75
CA ASN A 727 17.93 22.40 12.50
C ASN A 727 19.22 22.14 11.69
N SER A 728 19.32 22.74 10.50
CA SER A 728 20.49 22.59 9.61
C SER A 728 21.81 23.07 10.21
N ALA A 729 21.78 23.89 11.26
CA ALA A 729 22.96 24.32 12.02
C ALA A 729 23.29 23.39 13.20
N GLY A 730 22.55 22.28 13.36
CA GLY A 730 22.69 21.33 14.45
C GLY A 730 22.09 21.80 15.78
N ARG A 731 21.40 22.94 15.82
CA ARG A 731 20.79 23.48 17.05
C ARG A 731 19.43 22.85 17.29
N ILE A 732 19.04 22.68 18.55
CA ILE A 732 17.68 22.24 18.90
C ILE A 732 16.71 23.30 18.36
N GLY A 733 15.86 22.90 17.42
CA GLY A 733 14.84 23.75 16.82
C GLY A 733 13.47 23.56 17.47
N ARG A 734 13.11 22.32 17.83
CA ARG A 734 11.83 21.99 18.49
C ARG A 734 11.97 20.82 19.45
N ILE A 735 11.16 20.81 20.50
CA ILE A 735 10.92 19.66 21.38
C ILE A 735 9.40 19.44 21.45
N LEU A 736 8.92 18.27 21.02
CA LEU A 736 7.51 18.00 20.76
C LEU A 736 7.04 16.72 21.44
N LYS A 737 5.77 16.67 21.83
CA LYS A 737 5.05 15.44 22.18
C LYS A 737 3.64 15.54 21.59
N SER A 738 3.33 14.70 20.60
CA SER A 738 2.08 14.83 19.83
C SER A 738 1.90 16.29 19.36
N ASP A 739 0.76 16.92 19.63
CA ASP A 739 0.50 18.32 19.26
C ASP A 739 1.03 19.36 20.27
N SER A 740 1.70 18.92 21.34
CA SER A 740 2.23 19.80 22.39
C SER A 740 3.69 20.18 22.14
N ILE A 741 3.94 21.48 22.04
CA ILE A 741 5.28 22.07 21.92
C ILE A 741 5.84 22.36 23.32
N TYR A 742 7.02 21.82 23.63
CA TYR A 742 7.77 22.08 24.86
C TYR A 742 8.85 23.13 24.67
N TYR A 743 9.39 23.24 23.45
CA TYR A 743 10.33 24.27 23.06
C TYR A 743 10.25 24.46 21.54
N VAL A 744 10.42 25.70 21.08
CA VAL A 744 10.55 26.08 19.68
C VAL A 744 11.50 27.26 19.57
N SER A 745 12.47 27.18 18.67
CA SER A 745 13.40 28.27 18.38
C SER A 745 12.76 29.35 17.51
N ARG A 746 13.36 30.54 17.46
CA ARG A 746 12.87 31.66 16.63
C ARG A 746 12.61 31.25 15.17
N SER A 747 13.60 30.60 14.54
CA SER A 747 13.52 30.20 13.13
C SER A 747 12.43 29.17 12.85
N GLU A 748 12.13 28.30 13.81
CA GLU A 748 11.07 27.30 13.65
C GLU A 748 9.68 27.86 14.01
N TYR A 749 9.62 28.82 14.93
CA TYR A 749 8.38 29.50 15.28
C TYR A 749 7.84 30.35 14.13
N GLU A 750 8.72 31.02 13.38
CA GLU A 750 8.35 31.80 12.19
C GLU A 750 7.72 30.96 11.07
N LYS A 751 7.95 29.64 11.07
CA LYS A 751 7.31 28.68 10.15
C LYS A 751 5.93 28.23 10.62
N LEU A 752 5.56 28.50 11.87
CA LEU A 752 4.23 28.19 12.39
C LEU A 752 3.24 29.25 11.91
N ASN A 753 2.04 28.83 11.53
CA ASN A 753 0.98 29.74 11.08
C ASN A 753 0.27 30.41 12.27
N VAL A 754 1.02 31.18 13.07
CA VAL A 754 0.58 31.82 14.32
C VAL A 754 0.56 33.34 14.18
N THR A 755 -0.33 34.01 14.92
CA THR A 755 -0.63 35.45 14.73
C THR A 755 0.32 36.40 15.46
N SER A 756 1.03 35.94 16.50
CA SER A 756 2.01 36.73 17.25
C SER A 756 3.43 36.49 16.72
N ASP A 757 4.25 37.54 16.63
CA ASP A 757 5.69 37.37 16.39
C ASP A 757 6.42 36.75 17.61
N TYR A 758 7.63 36.25 17.39
CA TYR A 758 8.38 35.50 18.42
C TYR A 758 8.70 36.35 19.67
N ASP A 759 9.06 37.61 19.50
CA ASP A 759 9.40 38.49 20.62
C ASP A 759 8.14 38.84 21.44
N SER A 760 7.00 39.03 20.76
CA SER A 760 5.68 39.18 21.38
C SER A 760 5.24 37.92 22.13
N MET A 761 5.52 36.73 21.59
CA MET A 761 5.28 35.44 22.27
C MET A 761 6.12 35.33 23.54
N LEU A 762 7.41 35.70 23.51
CA LEU A 762 8.28 35.65 24.68
C LEU A 762 7.87 36.62 25.78
N ALA A 763 7.33 37.79 25.43
CA ALA A 763 6.89 38.82 26.36
C ALA A 763 5.56 38.51 27.06
N ASN A 764 4.73 37.63 26.49
CA ASN A 764 3.43 37.25 27.04
C ASN A 764 3.49 35.86 27.68
N GLU A 765 3.42 35.80 29.01
CA GLU A 765 3.57 34.56 29.77
C GLU A 765 2.52 33.48 29.41
N THR A 766 1.28 33.89 29.08
CA THR A 766 0.20 32.95 28.71
C THR A 766 0.46 32.31 27.35
N ILE A 767 0.92 33.10 26.37
CA ILE A 767 1.25 32.59 25.02
C ILE A 767 2.55 31.79 25.08
N ARG A 768 3.56 32.30 25.80
CA ARG A 768 4.85 31.65 25.98
C ARG A 768 4.72 30.21 26.49
N ARG A 769 3.88 29.96 27.50
CA ARG A 769 3.70 28.61 28.07
C ARG A 769 3.12 27.58 27.08
N ASN A 770 2.55 28.01 25.96
CA ASN A 770 2.10 27.10 24.91
C ASN A 770 3.25 26.58 24.04
N PHE A 771 4.38 27.31 23.99
CA PHE A 771 5.49 27.06 23.06
C PHE A 771 6.83 26.79 23.75
N ILE A 772 7.03 27.33 24.96
CA ILE A 772 8.24 27.19 25.77
C ILE A 772 7.82 26.80 27.20
N LYS A 773 7.96 25.51 27.48
CA LYS A 773 7.66 24.86 28.76
C LYS A 773 8.93 24.46 29.51
N ILE A 774 10.06 24.38 28.81
CA ILE A 774 11.36 24.06 29.42
C ILE A 774 11.82 25.17 30.38
N GLU A 775 12.57 24.76 31.39
CA GLU A 775 13.24 25.62 32.35
C GLU A 775 14.75 25.51 32.13
N LEU A 776 15.40 26.62 31.76
CA LEU A 776 16.86 26.65 31.55
C LEU A 776 17.60 26.23 32.82
N ASP A 777 18.67 25.46 32.63
CA ASP A 777 19.53 24.88 33.67
C ASP A 777 18.84 23.87 34.61
N LEU A 778 17.55 23.59 34.41
CA LEU A 778 16.77 22.63 35.21
C LEU A 778 16.22 21.47 34.37
N SER A 779 15.79 21.76 33.14
CA SER A 779 15.27 20.76 32.22
C SER A 779 16.38 19.90 31.65
N THR A 780 16.15 18.60 31.55
CA THR A 780 17.13 17.64 31.01
C THR A 780 16.52 16.79 29.89
N LEU A 781 17.30 16.49 28.86
CA LEU A 781 16.98 15.51 27.83
C LEU A 781 17.84 14.25 28.01
N ARG A 782 17.23 13.09 27.79
CA ARG A 782 17.94 11.82 27.64
C ARG A 782 17.55 11.20 26.30
N PHE A 783 18.43 11.33 25.31
CA PHE A 783 18.19 10.81 23.97
C PHE A 783 18.08 9.29 23.96
N GLN A 784 17.30 8.75 23.02
CA GLN A 784 17.14 7.31 22.83
C GLN A 784 17.69 6.92 21.46
N ASP A 785 18.48 5.85 21.43
CA ASP A 785 18.87 5.19 20.19
C ASP A 785 17.88 4.04 19.89
N ILE A 786 17.88 3.53 18.67
CA ILE A 786 17.21 2.26 18.34
C ILE A 786 18.29 1.18 18.33
N VAL A 787 18.18 0.23 19.26
CA VAL A 787 19.12 -0.89 19.41
C VAL A 787 18.33 -2.19 19.37
N ASN A 788 18.68 -3.09 18.45
CA ASN A 788 17.89 -4.31 18.19
C ASN A 788 16.39 -4.02 17.92
N GLY A 789 16.08 -2.93 17.22
CA GLY A 789 14.70 -2.54 16.89
C GLY A 789 13.88 -2.03 18.08
N ARG A 790 14.53 -1.69 19.21
CA ARG A 790 13.86 -1.13 20.40
C ARG A 790 14.50 0.19 20.81
N LEU A 791 13.69 1.11 21.32
CA LEU A 791 14.19 2.35 21.91
C LEU A 791 15.00 2.05 23.17
N ASP A 792 16.24 2.50 23.19
CA ASP A 792 17.19 2.34 24.29
C ASP A 792 17.68 3.72 24.76
N PRO A 793 17.31 4.19 25.97
CA PRO A 793 17.73 5.50 26.46
C PRO A 793 19.22 5.53 26.77
N SER A 794 19.88 6.62 26.38
CA SER A 794 21.29 6.85 26.70
C SER A 794 21.52 6.89 28.21
N ALA A 795 22.73 6.55 28.65
CA ALA A 795 23.04 6.52 30.09
C ALA A 795 23.14 7.92 30.73
N LYS A 796 23.12 9.00 29.94
CA LYS A 796 23.41 10.36 30.39
C LYS A 796 22.24 11.29 30.16
N ASN A 797 22.01 12.15 31.15
CA ASN A 797 21.08 13.26 31.03
C ASN A 797 21.85 14.50 30.59
N HIS A 798 21.31 15.22 29.62
CA HIS A 798 21.86 16.44 29.07
C HIS A 798 21.03 17.63 29.56
N THR A 799 21.64 18.50 30.37
CA THR A 799 20.96 19.69 30.89
C THR A 799 20.82 20.75 29.81
N LEU A 800 19.59 21.23 29.60
CA LEU A 800 19.28 22.29 28.68
C LEU A 800 19.73 23.63 29.25
N HIS A 801 20.79 24.21 28.70
CA HIS A 801 21.39 25.46 29.19
C HIS A 801 21.63 26.46 28.07
N GLY A 802 22.13 27.66 28.44
CA GLY A 802 22.37 28.77 27.50
C GLY A 802 21.18 29.71 27.42
N THR A 803 20.91 30.24 26.22
CA THR A 803 19.74 31.11 25.98
C THR A 803 18.66 30.37 25.22
N ILE A 804 17.42 30.87 25.26
CA ILE A 804 16.30 30.32 24.49
C ILE A 804 16.61 30.29 22.99
N ASP A 805 17.41 31.23 22.47
CA ASP A 805 17.77 31.29 21.05
C ASP A 805 19.02 30.46 20.71
N SER A 806 19.74 29.95 21.73
CA SER A 806 21.01 29.23 21.57
C SER A 806 21.11 28.05 22.54
N LEU A 807 20.07 27.20 22.55
CA LEU A 807 19.97 26.08 23.47
C LEU A 807 21.11 25.07 23.24
N GLU A 808 21.70 24.60 24.32
CA GLU A 808 22.70 23.51 24.36
C GLU A 808 22.11 22.27 25.06
N PRO A 809 22.53 21.05 24.68
CA PRO A 809 23.54 20.75 23.67
C PRO A 809 23.03 20.90 22.23
N HIS A 810 23.95 21.15 21.30
CA HIS A 810 23.73 21.08 19.85
C HIS A 810 24.44 19.85 19.26
N VAL A 811 24.07 19.45 18.06
CA VAL A 811 24.70 18.33 17.35
C VAL A 811 25.73 18.81 16.34
N ARG A 812 26.76 17.99 16.15
CA ARG A 812 27.81 18.14 15.14
C ARG A 812 27.89 16.88 14.31
N VAL A 813 28.18 17.04 13.02
CA VAL A 813 28.37 15.92 12.10
C VAL A 813 29.75 15.31 12.32
N ALA A 814 29.81 14.03 12.63
CA ALA A 814 31.03 13.25 12.82
C ALA A 814 31.12 12.12 11.78
N GLY A 815 32.33 11.63 11.52
CA GLY A 815 32.51 10.48 10.65
C GLY A 815 31.95 9.19 11.27
N ALA A 816 31.33 8.35 10.43
CA ALA A 816 30.95 7.00 10.81
C ALA A 816 32.18 6.20 11.24
N GLU A 817 32.02 5.38 12.27
CA GLU A 817 33.11 4.55 12.80
C GLU A 817 33.49 3.44 11.82
N PRO A 818 34.78 3.07 11.72
CA PRO A 818 35.18 1.95 10.89
C PRO A 818 34.56 0.64 11.38
N GLY A 819 33.96 -0.12 10.48
CA GLY A 819 33.26 -1.34 10.85
C GLY A 819 32.31 -1.82 9.76
N ARG A 820 31.62 -2.91 10.05
CA ARG A 820 30.55 -3.45 9.20
C ARG A 820 29.23 -2.78 9.55
N TYR A 821 28.50 -2.36 8.53
CA TYR A 821 27.17 -1.78 8.63
C TYR A 821 26.17 -2.64 7.87
N GLU A 822 24.91 -2.54 8.26
CA GLU A 822 23.76 -3.16 7.61
C GLU A 822 22.80 -2.07 7.15
N LEU A 823 22.31 -2.18 5.92
CA LEU A 823 21.15 -1.44 5.43
C LEU A 823 19.90 -2.29 5.68
N ARG A 824 18.88 -1.68 6.28
CA ARG A 824 17.54 -2.23 6.44
C ARG A 824 16.55 -1.34 5.75
N VAL A 825 15.55 -1.93 5.12
CA VAL A 825 14.51 -1.17 4.42
C VAL A 825 13.15 -1.65 4.87
N ARG A 826 12.23 -0.72 5.08
CA ARG A 826 10.80 -0.97 5.26
C ARG A 826 10.05 -0.34 4.10
N ILE A 827 9.18 -1.11 3.47
CA ILE A 827 8.34 -0.68 2.34
C ILE A 827 6.90 -0.98 2.72
N GLU A 828 6.05 0.03 2.68
CA GLU A 828 4.62 -0.06 2.94
C GLU A 828 3.86 0.42 1.72
N ASN A 829 2.83 -0.32 1.33
CA ASN A 829 1.89 0.07 0.30
C ASN A 829 0.45 0.12 0.86
N ALA A 830 -0.56 0.26 0.00
CA ALA A 830 -1.95 0.39 0.43
C ALA A 830 -2.51 -0.82 1.20
N VAL A 831 -1.89 -2.01 1.11
CA VAL A 831 -2.41 -3.25 1.72
C VAL A 831 -1.53 -3.82 2.82
N ASN A 832 -0.20 -3.71 2.70
CA ASN A 832 0.72 -4.41 3.58
C ASN A 832 2.10 -3.72 3.65
N ALA A 833 2.97 -4.21 4.53
CA ALA A 833 4.35 -3.74 4.65
C ALA A 833 5.34 -4.91 4.76
N ILE A 834 6.50 -4.75 4.13
CA ILE A 834 7.64 -5.66 4.28
C ILE A 834 8.83 -4.93 4.90
N GLN A 835 9.62 -5.65 5.69
CA GLN A 835 10.92 -5.20 6.17
C GLN A 835 12.01 -6.16 5.68
N THR A 836 13.03 -5.64 5.04
CA THR A 836 14.17 -6.39 4.53
C THR A 836 15.46 -6.06 5.28
N MET A 837 16.30 -7.09 5.41
CA MET A 837 17.54 -7.10 6.18
C MET A 837 18.56 -7.95 5.44
N GLY A 838 19.84 -7.84 5.82
CA GLY A 838 20.91 -8.68 5.27
C GLY A 838 21.79 -8.02 4.21
N ASP A 839 21.59 -6.74 3.90
CA ASP A 839 22.46 -5.96 3.01
C ASP A 839 23.60 -5.31 3.78
N PHE A 840 24.82 -5.82 3.62
CA PHE A 840 25.97 -5.38 4.40
C PHE A 840 27.03 -4.66 3.58
N PHE A 841 27.68 -3.68 4.19
CA PHE A 841 28.81 -2.96 3.59
C PHE A 841 29.80 -2.52 4.67
N ASN A 842 31.03 -2.19 4.27
CA ASN A 842 32.09 -1.79 5.20
C ASN A 842 32.38 -0.29 5.13
N VAL A 843 32.53 0.33 6.30
CA VAL A 843 33.07 1.69 6.43
C VAL A 843 34.53 1.60 6.85
N SER A 844 35.39 2.27 6.11
CA SER A 844 36.82 2.45 6.36
C SER A 844 37.09 3.83 6.95
N ARG A 845 38.17 3.95 7.72
CA ARG A 845 38.59 5.24 8.25
C ARG A 845 38.95 6.18 7.09
N ALA A 846 38.51 7.44 7.15
CA ALA A 846 38.98 8.47 6.24
C ALA A 846 40.50 8.54 6.26
N PRO A 847 41.20 8.53 5.11
CA PRO A 847 42.63 8.78 5.11
C PRO A 847 42.85 10.19 5.68
N MET A 848 43.62 10.30 6.75
CA MET A 848 43.99 11.60 7.31
C MET A 848 45.02 12.23 6.38
N ARG A 849 44.64 13.29 5.67
CA ARG A 849 45.48 13.94 4.65
C ARG A 849 45.89 15.37 5.01
N GLY A 850 45.43 15.89 6.15
CA GLY A 850 45.71 17.24 6.64
C GLY A 850 46.21 17.31 8.09
N ILE A 851 46.48 18.52 8.57
CA ILE A 851 46.84 18.81 9.98
C ILE A 851 45.57 19.27 10.71
N SER A 852 45.29 18.69 11.88
CA SER A 852 44.15 19.09 12.71
C SER A 852 44.62 19.40 14.13
N LEU A 853 44.33 20.61 14.60
CA LEU A 853 44.48 21.02 15.99
C LEU A 853 43.11 21.07 16.67
N GLY A 854 43.03 20.52 17.88
CA GLY A 854 41.88 20.63 18.75
C GLY A 854 41.76 22.01 19.39
N SER A 855 40.62 22.25 20.05
CA SER A 855 40.35 23.48 20.81
C SER A 855 39.87 23.12 22.21
N ALA A 856 40.03 24.03 23.18
CA ALA A 856 39.63 23.81 24.57
C ALA A 856 39.12 25.10 25.24
N GLU A 857 38.31 24.96 26.29
CA GLU A 857 37.87 26.07 27.14
C GLU A 857 38.35 25.84 28.58
N ILE A 858 38.99 26.84 29.20
CA ILE A 858 39.57 26.74 30.56
C ILE A 858 39.46 28.06 31.33
N SER A 859 39.56 28.04 32.65
CA SER A 859 39.66 29.28 33.44
C SER A 859 41.11 29.77 33.54
N ALA A 860 41.32 31.06 33.81
CA ALA A 860 42.67 31.62 34.00
C ALA A 860 43.43 30.87 35.11
N GLY A 861 44.65 30.41 34.80
CA GLY A 861 45.48 29.61 35.70
C GLY A 861 45.31 28.09 35.61
N GLU A 862 44.30 27.59 34.89
CA GLU A 862 44.09 26.15 34.64
C GLU A 862 44.88 25.65 33.42
N THR A 863 44.96 24.33 33.25
CA THR A 863 45.67 23.66 32.16
C THR A 863 44.72 22.83 31.32
N ALA A 864 44.80 22.93 30.00
CA ALA A 864 44.12 22.05 29.05
C ALA A 864 45.11 21.37 28.12
N SER A 865 44.75 20.18 27.65
CA SER A 865 45.40 19.52 26.50
C SER A 865 44.50 19.61 25.29
N ILE A 866 45.09 19.95 24.14
CA ILE A 866 44.42 19.87 22.85
C ILE A 866 45.04 18.76 22.00
N PRO A 867 44.24 17.96 21.28
CA PRO A 867 44.76 16.96 20.37
C PRO A 867 45.43 17.64 19.17
N VAL A 868 46.56 17.09 18.75
CA VAL A 868 47.29 17.46 17.54
C VAL A 868 47.39 16.21 16.67
N GLU A 869 46.77 16.26 15.50
CA GLU A 869 46.73 15.13 14.57
C GLU A 869 47.33 15.52 13.22
N ILE A 870 48.14 14.63 12.64
CA ILE A 870 48.75 14.77 11.32
C ILE A 870 48.55 13.47 10.53
N PRO A 871 48.72 13.44 9.18
CA PRO A 871 48.66 12.20 8.39
C PRO A 871 49.59 11.14 8.98
N SER A 872 49.43 9.84 8.69
CA SER A 872 50.44 8.83 9.07
C SER A 872 51.51 8.70 7.99
N SER A 873 52.77 8.43 8.36
CA SER A 873 53.86 8.23 7.40
C SER A 873 54.97 7.38 8.00
N SER A 874 55.69 6.64 7.16
CA SER A 874 56.84 5.82 7.55
C SER A 874 58.10 6.64 7.85
N VAL A 875 58.06 7.96 7.66
CA VAL A 875 59.16 8.88 7.96
C VAL A 875 58.80 9.87 9.07
N GLU A 876 59.83 10.40 9.73
CA GLU A 876 59.70 11.49 10.70
C GLU A 876 59.19 12.77 10.02
N ARG A 877 58.31 13.49 10.70
CA ARG A 877 57.68 14.73 10.22
C ARG A 877 57.66 15.77 11.32
N TRP A 878 57.53 17.03 10.95
CA TRP A 878 57.33 18.09 11.93
C TRP A 878 56.32 19.11 11.45
N ILE A 879 55.70 19.80 12.42
CA ILE A 879 54.85 20.97 12.21
C ILE A 879 55.34 22.13 13.09
N ASN A 880 55.12 23.34 12.63
CA ASN A 880 55.36 24.57 13.38
C ASN A 880 54.01 25.19 13.74
N LEU A 881 53.85 25.56 15.00
CA LEU A 881 52.69 26.21 15.57
C LEU A 881 53.07 27.59 16.11
N THR A 882 52.16 28.55 16.00
CA THR A 882 52.28 29.86 16.66
C THR A 882 51.09 30.10 17.59
N TYR A 883 51.36 30.68 18.75
CA TYR A 883 50.36 31.03 19.77
C TYR A 883 50.83 32.25 20.59
N ASP A 884 49.93 33.00 21.19
CA ASP A 884 50.31 34.17 22.01
C ASP A 884 50.89 33.75 23.37
N SER A 885 52.21 33.88 23.54
CA SER A 885 52.90 33.47 24.77
C SER A 885 52.71 34.43 25.94
N ASN A 886 52.16 35.63 25.73
CA ASN A 886 51.81 36.54 26.83
C ASN A 886 50.58 36.02 27.59
N ASN A 887 49.71 35.28 26.87
CA ASN A 887 48.37 34.93 27.32
C ASN A 887 48.19 33.43 27.59
N ALA A 888 49.05 32.57 27.04
CA ALA A 888 49.17 31.16 27.41
C ALA A 888 50.63 30.72 27.57
N GLN A 889 50.85 29.68 28.37
CA GLN A 889 52.13 29.00 28.50
C GLN A 889 52.02 27.56 28.00
N ALA A 890 52.76 27.19 26.95
CA ALA A 890 52.88 25.79 26.53
C ALA A 890 53.66 24.98 27.57
N LEU A 891 53.07 23.89 28.08
CA LEU A 891 53.64 23.09 29.16
C LEU A 891 54.36 21.83 28.66
N GLY A 892 53.89 21.24 27.57
CA GLY A 892 54.48 20.02 27.04
C GLY A 892 53.61 19.32 26.01
N ILE A 893 54.20 18.30 25.40
CA ILE A 893 53.50 17.38 24.51
C ILE A 893 53.56 15.96 25.07
N SER A 894 52.45 15.25 24.94
CA SER A 894 52.32 13.85 25.35
C SER A 894 51.67 13.02 24.24
N GLY A 895 51.79 11.71 24.30
CA GLY A 895 51.21 10.82 23.30
C GLY A 895 51.89 9.46 23.29
N ASN A 896 51.18 8.44 22.81
CA ASN A 896 51.64 7.04 22.84
C ASN A 896 52.90 6.76 22.00
N CYS A 897 53.32 7.71 21.18
CA CYS A 897 54.45 7.58 20.27
C CYS A 897 55.70 8.40 20.68
N SER A 898 55.69 9.01 21.87
CA SER A 898 56.76 9.89 22.37
C SER A 898 57.15 11.02 21.40
N PRO A 899 56.20 11.89 21.01
CA PRO A 899 56.51 13.05 20.18
C PRO A 899 57.43 14.02 20.93
N SER A 900 58.27 14.75 20.20
CA SER A 900 59.17 15.75 20.81
C SER A 900 58.78 17.16 20.36
N TRP A 901 59.14 18.17 21.16
CA TRP A 901 58.84 19.56 20.86
C TRP A 901 60.00 20.48 21.23
N GLN A 902 60.07 21.63 20.57
CA GLN A 902 61.03 22.69 20.81
C GLN A 902 60.31 24.04 20.79
N LEU A 903 60.51 24.86 21.82
CA LEU A 903 59.90 26.17 21.97
C LEU A 903 60.94 27.28 21.77
N GLU A 904 60.67 28.21 20.85
CA GLU A 904 61.40 29.48 20.76
C GLU A 904 60.51 30.61 21.33
N GLU A 905 60.59 30.83 22.64
CA GLU A 905 59.75 31.82 23.36
C GLU A 905 59.85 33.24 22.78
N ALA A 906 60.99 33.63 22.21
CA ALA A 906 61.19 34.97 21.64
C ALA A 906 60.46 35.22 20.30
N LYS A 907 59.80 34.21 19.72
CA LYS A 907 59.11 34.30 18.41
C LYS A 907 57.72 33.68 18.42
N ASP A 908 57.18 33.33 19.59
CA ASP A 908 55.87 32.67 19.71
C ASP A 908 55.76 31.41 18.85
N LEU A 909 56.89 30.73 18.59
CA LEU A 909 56.99 29.63 17.64
C LEU A 909 57.34 28.33 18.38
N MET A 910 56.54 27.31 18.12
CA MET A 910 56.69 25.98 18.67
C MET A 910 56.80 24.94 17.55
N ARG A 911 57.85 24.14 17.54
CA ARG A 911 58.00 23.01 16.62
C ARG A 911 57.66 21.72 17.33
N ILE A 912 56.81 20.91 16.70
CA ILE A 912 56.49 19.56 17.15
C ILE A 912 57.00 18.57 16.11
N THR A 913 57.77 17.59 16.55
CA THR A 913 58.33 16.52 15.72
C THR A 913 57.68 15.17 16.06
N PHE A 914 57.08 14.57 15.05
CA PHE A 914 56.39 13.27 15.10
C PHE A 914 57.29 12.18 14.53
N PRO A 915 57.61 11.13 15.32
CA PRO A 915 58.34 9.96 14.82
C PRO A 915 57.60 9.22 13.69
N ALA A 916 58.33 8.35 12.99
CA ALA A 916 57.73 7.44 12.01
C ALA A 916 56.55 6.66 12.63
N ASN A 917 55.47 6.52 11.85
CA ASN A 917 54.20 5.90 12.25
C ASN A 917 53.43 6.61 13.38
N CYS A 918 53.86 7.78 13.84
CA CYS A 918 53.08 8.61 14.76
C CYS A 918 52.16 9.59 14.01
N SER A 919 50.90 9.70 14.43
CA SER A 919 49.91 10.59 13.80
C SER A 919 49.11 11.42 14.79
N LYS A 920 49.25 11.19 16.11
CA LYS A 920 48.48 11.88 17.15
C LYS A 920 49.36 12.20 18.37
N ALA A 921 49.15 13.38 18.93
CA ALA A 921 49.75 13.84 20.18
C ALA A 921 48.76 14.74 20.93
N GLU A 922 49.03 15.01 22.19
CA GLU A 922 48.27 15.91 23.07
C GLU A 922 49.20 17.03 23.52
N LEU A 923 48.81 18.27 23.22
CA LEU A 923 49.61 19.45 23.51
C LEU A 923 48.96 20.23 24.65
N SER A 924 49.69 20.40 25.75
CA SER A 924 49.18 21.01 26.98
C SER A 924 49.56 22.49 27.11
N PHE A 925 48.59 23.32 27.50
CA PHE A 925 48.75 24.75 27.72
C PHE A 925 48.16 25.16 29.07
N LYS A 926 48.73 26.21 29.67
CA LYS A 926 48.19 26.89 30.84
C LYS A 926 47.76 28.32 30.47
N ALA A 927 46.53 28.71 30.78
CA ALA A 927 46.05 30.07 30.53
C ALA A 927 46.59 31.07 31.56
N ILE A 928 46.90 32.29 31.11
CA ILE A 928 47.46 33.37 31.95
C ILE A 928 46.40 34.45 32.24
N GLU A 929 45.78 35.06 31.22
CA GLU A 929 44.78 36.13 31.38
C GLU A 929 43.32 35.64 31.17
N PRO A 930 42.34 36.11 31.96
CA PRO A 930 40.93 35.75 31.79
C PRO A 930 40.24 36.52 30.65
N ASN A 931 39.18 35.95 30.07
CA ASN A 931 38.36 36.54 28.99
C ASN A 931 39.10 36.77 27.66
N GLU A 932 39.91 35.80 27.25
CA GLU A 932 40.69 35.89 26.01
C GLU A 932 40.55 34.63 25.16
N ILE A 933 40.64 34.78 23.84
CA ILE A 933 40.69 33.67 22.88
C ILE A 933 42.11 33.62 22.32
N ILE A 934 42.77 32.49 22.51
CA ILE A 934 44.15 32.28 22.12
C ILE A 934 44.16 31.37 20.89
N ASP A 935 44.49 31.95 19.74
CA ASP A 935 44.60 31.20 18.49
C ASP A 935 45.91 30.40 18.44
N ILE A 936 45.81 29.14 18.05
CA ILE A 936 46.94 28.23 17.84
C ILE A 936 46.98 27.87 16.37
N ASN A 937 47.88 28.53 15.64
CA ASN A 937 47.92 28.49 14.19
C ASN A 937 49.07 27.61 13.68
N VAL A 938 48.80 26.74 12.72
CA VAL A 938 49.85 25.99 12.01
C VAL A 938 50.51 26.91 10.98
N THR A 939 51.83 27.06 11.05
CA THR A 939 52.59 28.01 10.22
C THR A 939 53.67 27.37 9.35
N GLY A 940 53.92 26.07 9.51
CA GLY A 940 54.86 25.33 8.65
C GLY A 940 54.87 23.83 8.92
N TRP A 941 55.38 23.05 7.98
CA TRP A 941 55.43 21.59 8.06
C TRP A 941 56.54 21.00 7.18
N SER A 942 56.91 19.75 7.40
CA SER A 942 57.85 19.01 6.55
C SER A 942 57.66 17.49 6.66
N GLY A 943 58.01 16.78 5.59
CA GLY A 943 57.90 15.32 5.49
C GLY A 943 56.52 14.83 5.04
N PHE A 944 55.61 15.76 4.73
CA PHE A 944 54.31 15.57 4.10
C PHE A 944 53.81 16.93 3.57
N GLU A 945 52.79 16.92 2.72
CA GLU A 945 52.08 18.11 2.26
C GLU A 945 50.61 17.97 2.67
N PRO A 946 50.10 18.77 3.63
CA PRO A 946 48.73 18.67 4.09
C PRO A 946 47.76 19.17 3.03
N GLU A 947 46.72 18.38 2.74
CA GLU A 947 45.62 18.80 1.86
C GLU A 947 44.72 19.85 2.55
N ASP A 948 44.58 19.77 3.88
CA ASP A 948 43.79 20.70 4.70
C ASP A 948 44.50 21.03 6.03
N ILE A 949 44.25 22.22 6.59
CA ILE A 949 44.80 22.67 7.87
C ILE A 949 43.67 23.22 8.74
N THR A 950 43.46 22.64 9.91
CA THR A 950 42.54 23.14 10.94
C THR A 950 43.34 23.67 12.13
N ASN A 951 43.24 24.97 12.39
CA ASN A 951 43.87 25.62 13.55
C ASN A 951 43.03 25.37 14.83
N GLY A 952 43.68 25.51 15.99
CA GLY A 952 43.04 25.30 17.29
C GLY A 952 42.85 26.62 18.04
N THR A 953 41.98 26.63 19.04
CA THR A 953 41.80 27.80 19.93
C THR A 953 41.75 27.37 21.40
N ILE A 954 42.20 28.25 22.29
CA ILE A 954 41.95 28.13 23.74
C ILE A 954 41.12 29.33 24.18
N THR A 955 39.91 29.09 24.66
CA THR A 955 39.03 30.14 25.19
C THR A 955 39.17 30.20 26.71
N VAL A 956 39.53 31.36 27.26
CA VAL A 956 39.72 31.54 28.71
C VAL A 956 38.51 32.22 29.36
N LEU A 957 37.84 31.52 30.27
CA LEU A 957 36.63 32.00 30.96
C LEU A 957 36.95 32.98 32.12
N ALA A 958 36.05 33.92 32.41
CA ALA A 958 36.17 34.84 33.56
C ALA A 958 36.08 34.10 34.90
N GLY A 959 37.01 34.35 35.82
CA GLY A 959 37.02 33.73 37.15
C GLY A 959 35.91 34.25 38.09
N GLU A 960 35.28 33.35 38.83
CA GLU A 960 34.29 33.68 39.88
C GLU A 960 34.97 34.26 41.14
N GLY A 961 34.69 35.53 41.47
CA GLY A 961 34.73 36.03 42.86
C GLY A 961 35.50 37.33 43.16
N ALA A 962 34.89 38.50 42.91
CA ALA A 962 35.08 39.71 43.73
C ALA A 962 33.96 40.73 43.47
N ALA A 963 32.89 40.66 44.26
CA ALA A 963 31.92 41.75 44.38
C ALA A 963 32.43 42.80 45.39
N ASP A 964 32.27 44.07 44.98
CA ASP A 964 31.93 45.24 45.81
C ASP A 964 32.98 46.39 45.94
N LYS A 965 32.46 47.62 45.77
CA LYS A 965 33.03 48.98 45.91
C LYS A 965 33.78 49.62 44.71
N ALA A 966 33.05 50.37 43.88
CA ALA A 966 32.97 51.84 44.01
C ALA A 966 32.25 52.50 42.81
N LYS A 967 31.01 52.95 43.06
CA LYS A 967 30.22 53.88 42.23
C LYS A 967 30.89 55.26 42.10
N LYS A 968 30.85 55.83 40.89
CA LYS A 968 30.70 57.26 40.50
C LYS A 968 30.75 57.27 38.96
N SER A 969 29.90 57.92 38.16
CA SER A 969 28.90 58.97 38.36
C SER A 969 27.99 59.03 37.12
N ASN A 970 26.73 59.43 37.33
CA ASN A 970 25.82 60.24 36.48
C ASN A 970 25.76 60.01 34.95
N GLY A 971 24.52 59.75 34.45
CA GLY A 971 24.14 59.81 33.01
C GLY A 971 24.21 61.22 32.41
N PRO A 972 23.58 61.54 31.24
CA PRO A 972 22.62 60.82 30.38
C PRO A 972 23.29 60.38 29.04
N GLY A 973 22.74 59.60 28.10
CA GLY A 973 21.40 59.51 27.55
C GLY A 973 21.44 59.97 26.08
N TYR A 974 21.24 59.01 25.18
CA TYR A 974 20.81 59.08 23.78
C TYR A 974 21.62 59.81 22.69
N ALA A 975 21.50 59.21 21.50
CA ALA A 975 21.53 59.78 20.15
C ALA A 975 22.80 59.46 19.34
N THR A 976 22.82 58.36 18.58
CA THR A 976 22.23 58.13 17.23
C THR A 976 23.05 58.70 16.09
N PHE A 977 23.24 57.87 15.05
CA PHE A 977 22.95 58.05 13.60
C PHE A 977 23.69 56.86 12.93
N LEU A 978 23.13 55.84 12.26
CA LEU A 978 21.93 55.64 11.42
C LEU A 978 21.71 56.72 10.37
N LEU A 979 21.99 56.41 9.09
CA LEU A 979 21.12 56.58 7.90
C LEU A 979 21.98 56.40 6.64
N ALA A 980 21.52 55.94 5.46
CA ALA A 980 20.18 55.77 4.89
C ALA A 980 20.30 54.77 3.71
N ILE A 981 19.39 53.81 3.52
CA ILE A 981 18.15 53.86 2.72
C ILE A 981 18.34 54.24 1.23
N ALA A 982 18.03 53.25 0.38
CA ALA A 982 17.39 53.28 -0.93
C ALA A 982 17.78 54.37 -1.96
N LEU A 983 18.31 53.89 -3.09
CA LEU A 983 18.01 54.23 -4.51
C LEU A 983 19.08 53.41 -5.29
N ALA A 984 18.82 52.63 -6.33
CA ALA A 984 17.76 52.66 -7.30
C ALA A 984 17.65 51.30 -7.99
N PHE A 985 16.43 50.99 -8.40
CA PHE A 985 16.13 50.23 -9.60
C PHE A 985 17.08 50.56 -10.76
N TYR A 986 17.23 49.57 -11.64
CA TYR A 986 17.55 49.74 -13.05
C TYR A 986 19.04 49.93 -13.37
N LEU A 987 19.73 48.82 -13.68
CA LEU A 987 20.63 48.61 -14.84
C LEU A 987 21.67 47.52 -14.53
N ARG A 988 21.45 46.30 -15.05
CA ARG A 988 22.39 45.63 -15.99
C ARG A 988 21.92 44.20 -16.31
N SER A 989 20.96 44.14 -17.22
CA SER A 989 21.07 43.21 -18.35
C SER A 989 22.32 43.57 -19.18
N LYS A 990 22.99 42.54 -19.72
CA LYS A 990 24.12 42.54 -20.66
C LYS A 990 25.53 42.64 -20.06
N SER A 991 26.16 41.48 -19.89
CA SER A 991 27.12 40.94 -20.86
C SER A 991 27.05 39.43 -20.88
#